data_AF-A0A7U9R7S7-F1
#
_entry.id   AF-A0A7U9R7S7-F1
#
_cell.length_a   1.000
_cell.length_b   1.000
_cell.length_c   1.000
_cell.angle_alpha   90.00
_cell.angle_beta   90.00
_cell.angle_gamma   90.00
#
_symmetry.space_group_name_H-M   'P 1'
#
loop_
_entity.id
_entity.type
_entity.pdbx_description
1 polymer ?
#
loop_
_entity_poly.entity_id
_entity_poly.type
_entity_poly.pdbx_seq_one_letter_code
_entity_poly.pdbx_strand_id
1 'polypeptide(L)'
;MENYTKYKLKSNEELASLLDGKDQLFLIACNKCFKEFETVDEPDCGELEKLARELGKTVTGSVKVDFLCNKVQTEKKLQGLIPEGTENVIVISCGLGVQTAAGMGDKPVYAAADSINYRGHHGMALTQKNCGACAQCYLNSTGGICPVVDCSKSLLNGQCGGAKNGKCEVDSSKDCAWEKIYKRLEKQGRLAEFLAEPVHMRDFSKINHKAIQDYVKSIRENRFAGYYGGVHPLERKEFTEHFALQRFPEPEVVVIPLSMHAGAPANPIVEVGDTVKAGQKIGESAGFISSPVHSSVSGTVTAIEVHKHATRGECLSVVIRSDGKNTLDESVKPGKSLDSLTPDEIVEIVREAGIVGMGGAGFPTSVKLKPPKPIDTVLLNGCECEPYLTADHRVLLEFADDVIFGLKAIVKTVGAEKGIIVIEDNKPDAIELLTAKTADMAELEVVTAKTKYPQGAEKMLIKRVLKRQVPSGGLPADVGCVVSNISTTKAISDAIQKGMPLVERVVTVTGEHVKKPGNYIVKIGTNTKDLLDYCGGITGEDVTIKAGGSMMGFVLTDTNVPIMKGSNGIIAVDTGHTAEQPCIKCGRCVDVCPMELSPLYFAKFADEENWQGMKDKNIMDCLECRCCEYICSSRIPLVAKIKAGKNAVRGMK
;
A
#
# COMPACT_ATOMS: atom_id res chain seq x y z
N MET A 1 -25.22 -10.01 -1.09
CA MET A 1 -24.02 -10.72 -1.56
C MET A 1 -23.66 -10.21 -2.94
N GLU A 2 -22.39 -9.89 -3.20
CA GLU A 2 -21.94 -9.44 -4.53
C GLU A 2 -21.91 -10.63 -5.49
N ASN A 3 -22.44 -10.46 -6.71
CA ASN A 3 -22.47 -11.50 -7.74
C ASN A 3 -21.22 -11.40 -8.63
N TYR A 4 -20.27 -12.33 -8.47
CA TYR A 4 -18.95 -12.35 -9.14
C TYR A 4 -18.91 -13.05 -10.50
N THR A 5 -20.06 -13.34 -11.10
CA THR A 5 -20.17 -14.19 -12.30
C THR A 5 -19.55 -13.50 -13.53
N LYS A 6 -18.56 -14.16 -14.17
CA LYS A 6 -17.86 -13.63 -15.36
C LYS A 6 -18.34 -14.22 -16.68
N TYR A 7 -19.13 -15.26 -16.63
CA TYR A 7 -19.67 -15.93 -17.79
C TYR A 7 -21.05 -16.47 -17.47
N LYS A 8 -21.89 -16.63 -18.49
CA LYS A 8 -23.20 -17.25 -18.36
C LYS A 8 -23.23 -18.46 -19.27
N LEU A 9 -23.70 -19.60 -18.78
CA LEU A 9 -23.97 -20.76 -19.62
C LEU A 9 -24.90 -20.37 -20.77
N LYS A 10 -24.62 -20.88 -21.97
CA LYS A 10 -25.47 -20.69 -23.15
C LYS A 10 -26.84 -21.33 -22.91
N SER A 11 -27.85 -20.86 -23.64
CA SER A 11 -29.19 -21.46 -23.56
C SER A 11 -29.17 -22.95 -23.96
N ASN A 12 -30.17 -23.72 -23.52
CA ASN A 12 -30.27 -25.14 -23.88
C ASN A 12 -30.31 -25.36 -25.41
N GLU A 13 -30.92 -24.45 -26.17
CA GLU A 13 -30.95 -24.49 -27.64
C GLU A 13 -29.56 -24.29 -28.25
N GLU A 14 -28.82 -23.28 -27.76
CA GLU A 14 -27.44 -23.00 -28.18
C GLU A 14 -26.49 -24.15 -27.80
N LEU A 15 -26.70 -24.77 -26.63
CA LEU A 15 -25.93 -25.93 -26.18
C LEU A 15 -26.26 -27.18 -26.99
N ALA A 16 -27.53 -27.44 -27.29
CA ALA A 16 -27.94 -28.56 -28.14
C ALA A 16 -27.34 -28.41 -29.54
N SER A 17 -27.41 -27.22 -30.12
CA SER A 17 -26.75 -26.90 -31.39
C SER A 17 -25.23 -27.05 -31.30
N LEU A 18 -24.61 -26.63 -30.19
CA LEU A 18 -23.17 -26.81 -29.97
C LEU A 18 -22.77 -28.28 -29.93
N LEU A 19 -23.56 -29.13 -29.27
CA LEU A 19 -23.29 -30.56 -29.10
C LEU A 19 -23.70 -31.41 -30.31
N ASP A 20 -24.40 -30.83 -31.28
CA ASP A 20 -24.76 -31.53 -32.50
C ASP A 20 -23.52 -32.03 -33.26
N GLY A 21 -23.62 -33.26 -33.75
CA GLY A 21 -22.50 -33.98 -34.40
C GLY A 21 -21.28 -34.27 -33.53
N LYS A 22 -21.30 -34.00 -32.22
CA LYS A 22 -20.15 -34.20 -31.30
C LYS A 22 -20.49 -35.28 -30.27
N ASP A 23 -19.52 -36.14 -29.96
CA ASP A 23 -19.61 -37.18 -28.94
C ASP A 23 -18.27 -37.29 -28.18
N GLN A 24 -18.19 -38.19 -27.20
CA GLN A 24 -17.01 -38.41 -26.36
C GLN A 24 -16.49 -37.11 -25.72
N LEU A 25 -17.36 -36.49 -24.93
CA LEU A 25 -17.20 -35.15 -24.37
C LEU A 25 -16.47 -35.17 -23.02
N PHE A 26 -15.46 -34.32 -22.86
CA PHE A 26 -14.85 -34.05 -21.56
C PHE A 26 -15.17 -32.63 -21.09
N LEU A 27 -15.71 -32.49 -19.89
CA LEU A 27 -16.19 -31.21 -19.36
C LEU A 27 -15.16 -30.55 -18.45
N ILE A 28 -14.85 -29.26 -18.68
CA ILE A 28 -13.97 -28.47 -17.84
C ILE A 28 -14.73 -27.25 -17.34
N ALA A 29 -14.91 -27.15 -16.02
CA ALA A 29 -15.60 -26.02 -15.40
C ALA A 29 -14.63 -25.14 -14.59
N CYS A 30 -14.78 -23.82 -14.73
CA CYS A 30 -13.99 -22.87 -13.96
C CYS A 30 -14.63 -22.64 -12.59
N ASN A 31 -13.92 -22.99 -11.52
CA ASN A 31 -14.49 -23.18 -10.18
C ASN A 31 -14.43 -21.94 -9.24
N LYS A 32 -13.86 -20.81 -9.68
CA LYS A 32 -13.73 -19.59 -8.83
C LYS A 32 -14.14 -18.29 -9.53
N CYS A 33 -14.75 -18.40 -10.71
CA CYS A 33 -15.22 -17.24 -11.50
C CYS A 33 -16.74 -17.31 -11.81
N PHE A 34 -17.45 -18.20 -11.13
CA PHE A 34 -18.89 -18.39 -11.22
C PHE A 34 -19.44 -18.20 -9.79
N LYS A 35 -20.26 -17.18 -9.56
CA LYS A 35 -20.91 -16.86 -8.25
C LYS A 35 -19.98 -16.74 -7.01
N GLU A 36 -20.59 -16.67 -5.83
CA GLU A 36 -20.05 -16.20 -4.54
C GLU A 36 -18.77 -16.93 -4.09
N PHE A 37 -17.81 -16.20 -3.50
CA PHE A 37 -16.47 -16.70 -3.16
C PHE A 37 -16.45 -17.91 -2.21
N GLU A 38 -17.46 -18.00 -1.34
CA GLU A 38 -17.62 -19.04 -0.31
C GLU A 38 -18.26 -20.32 -0.85
N THR A 39 -18.84 -20.27 -2.06
CA THR A 39 -19.44 -21.43 -2.70
C THR A 39 -18.42 -22.16 -3.58
N VAL A 40 -18.40 -23.49 -3.48
CA VAL A 40 -17.61 -24.39 -4.35
C VAL A 40 -18.50 -25.19 -5.31
N ASP A 41 -19.81 -25.06 -5.17
CA ASP A 41 -20.78 -25.80 -5.94
C ASP A 41 -21.08 -25.09 -7.25
N GLU A 42 -20.25 -25.38 -8.24
CA GLU A 42 -20.46 -25.08 -9.66
C GLU A 42 -21.64 -25.90 -10.20
N PRO A 43 -22.82 -25.28 -10.43
CA PRO A 43 -24.01 -26.00 -10.84
C PRO A 43 -24.03 -26.23 -12.36
N ASP A 44 -23.41 -25.36 -13.17
CA ASP A 44 -23.54 -25.36 -14.62
C ASP A 44 -22.88 -26.62 -15.23
N CYS A 45 -21.85 -27.20 -14.60
CA CYS A 45 -21.24 -28.47 -15.03
C CYS A 45 -22.20 -29.65 -14.86
N GLY A 46 -22.96 -29.69 -13.76
CA GLY A 46 -23.97 -30.72 -13.55
C GLY A 46 -25.14 -30.57 -14.52
N GLU A 47 -25.58 -29.33 -14.77
CA GLU A 47 -26.62 -29.02 -15.75
C GLU A 47 -26.21 -29.43 -17.17
N LEU A 48 -24.98 -29.11 -17.58
CA LEU A 48 -24.47 -29.48 -18.90
C LEU A 48 -24.26 -30.99 -19.05
N GLU A 49 -23.77 -31.67 -18.01
CA GLU A 49 -23.62 -33.13 -18.02
C GLU A 49 -24.98 -33.82 -18.19
N LYS A 50 -26.00 -33.33 -17.49
CA LYS A 50 -27.37 -33.82 -17.64
C LYS A 50 -27.91 -33.59 -19.05
N LEU A 51 -27.78 -32.38 -19.58
CA LEU A 51 -28.22 -32.04 -20.95
C LEU A 51 -27.51 -32.91 -22.01
N ALA A 52 -26.19 -33.12 -21.87
CA ALA A 52 -25.44 -33.96 -22.79
C ALA A 52 -25.96 -35.40 -22.81
N ARG A 53 -26.28 -35.97 -21.64
CA ARG A 53 -26.87 -37.32 -21.54
C ARG A 53 -28.28 -37.38 -22.12
N GLU A 54 -29.11 -36.36 -21.91
CA GLU A 54 -30.45 -36.26 -22.51
C GLU A 54 -30.40 -36.21 -24.05
N LEU A 55 -29.35 -35.59 -24.60
CA LEU A 55 -29.07 -35.54 -26.04
C LEU A 55 -28.36 -36.80 -26.57
N GLY A 56 -28.21 -37.84 -25.74
CA GLY A 56 -27.60 -39.11 -26.12
C GLY A 56 -26.08 -39.07 -26.31
N LYS A 57 -25.39 -38.09 -25.71
CA LYS A 57 -23.93 -37.94 -25.82
C LYS A 57 -23.20 -38.67 -24.70
N THR A 58 -22.03 -39.20 -25.01
CA THR A 58 -21.13 -39.84 -24.06
C THR A 58 -20.25 -38.78 -23.39
N VAL A 59 -20.31 -38.67 -22.06
CA VAL A 59 -19.41 -37.82 -21.27
C VAL A 59 -18.30 -38.69 -20.69
N THR A 60 -17.06 -38.47 -21.12
CA THR A 60 -15.88 -39.26 -20.71
C THR A 60 -15.34 -38.87 -19.35
N GLY A 61 -15.68 -37.67 -18.86
CA GLY A 61 -15.32 -37.18 -17.54
C GLY A 61 -15.56 -35.68 -17.38
N SER A 62 -15.42 -35.18 -16.15
CA SER A 62 -15.51 -33.76 -15.84
C SER A 62 -14.47 -33.35 -14.79
N VAL A 63 -14.05 -32.09 -14.83
CA VAL A 63 -13.10 -31.53 -13.86
C VAL A 63 -13.38 -30.06 -13.56
N LYS A 64 -13.29 -29.71 -12.28
CA LYS A 64 -13.39 -28.34 -11.78
C LYS A 64 -12.00 -27.75 -11.52
N VAL A 65 -11.67 -26.64 -12.18
CA VAL A 65 -10.37 -25.96 -12.08
C VAL A 65 -10.55 -24.55 -11.54
N ASP A 66 -9.92 -24.26 -10.40
CA ASP A 66 -9.90 -22.91 -9.85
C ASP A 66 -9.12 -21.98 -10.79
N PHE A 67 -9.75 -20.87 -11.17
CA PHE A 67 -9.19 -19.89 -12.10
C PHE A 67 -8.61 -20.53 -13.37
N LEU A 68 -9.45 -21.18 -14.18
CA LEU A 68 -9.04 -21.91 -15.40
C LEU A 68 -8.08 -21.11 -16.33
N CYS A 69 -8.15 -19.78 -16.31
CA CYS A 69 -7.24 -18.91 -17.06
C CYS A 69 -5.79 -18.89 -16.55
N ASN A 70 -5.49 -19.45 -15.37
CA ASN A 70 -4.15 -19.59 -14.80
C ASN A 70 -3.46 -20.84 -15.39
N LYS A 71 -2.68 -20.63 -16.46
CA LYS A 71 -2.03 -21.70 -17.24
C LYS A 71 -1.33 -22.76 -16.38
N VAL A 72 -0.46 -22.33 -15.46
CA VAL A 72 0.35 -23.23 -14.62
C VAL A 72 -0.52 -24.13 -13.73
N GLN A 73 -1.56 -23.56 -13.13
CA GLN A 73 -2.47 -24.31 -12.26
C GLN A 73 -3.33 -25.29 -13.06
N THR A 74 -3.84 -24.84 -14.20
CA THR A 74 -4.65 -25.65 -15.10
C THR A 74 -3.86 -26.81 -15.68
N GLU A 75 -2.62 -26.59 -16.16
CA GLU A 75 -1.73 -27.66 -16.66
C GLU A 75 -1.51 -28.74 -15.61
N LYS A 76 -1.10 -28.34 -14.40
CA LYS A 76 -0.88 -29.28 -13.29
C LYS A 76 -2.14 -30.07 -12.94
N LYS A 77 -3.32 -29.44 -13.02
CA LYS A 77 -4.58 -30.08 -12.66
C LYS A 77 -5.13 -30.98 -13.77
N LEU A 78 -4.92 -30.65 -15.05
CA LEU A 78 -5.42 -31.43 -16.19
C LEU A 78 -4.48 -32.58 -16.61
N GLN A 79 -3.23 -32.59 -16.12
CA GLN A 79 -2.25 -33.60 -16.47
C GLN A 79 -2.76 -35.01 -16.18
N GLY A 80 -2.91 -35.83 -17.24
CA GLY A 80 -3.39 -37.22 -17.14
C GLY A 80 -4.89 -37.38 -16.86
N LEU A 81 -5.68 -36.30 -16.81
CA LEU A 81 -7.11 -36.38 -16.51
C LEU A 81 -8.02 -36.52 -17.73
N ILE A 82 -7.58 -36.10 -18.92
CA ILE A 82 -8.39 -36.19 -20.14
C ILE A 82 -8.19 -37.59 -20.73
N PRO A 83 -9.22 -38.48 -20.75
CA PRO A 83 -9.07 -39.84 -21.28
C PRO A 83 -8.69 -39.83 -22.77
N GLU A 84 -7.92 -40.83 -23.21
CA GLU A 84 -7.48 -40.96 -24.60
C GLU A 84 -8.66 -40.93 -25.59
N GLY A 85 -9.75 -41.64 -25.28
CA GLY A 85 -10.97 -41.72 -26.08
C GLY A 85 -11.83 -40.45 -26.14
N THR A 86 -11.44 -39.35 -25.46
CA THR A 86 -12.15 -38.07 -25.58
C THR A 86 -11.94 -37.47 -26.97
N GLU A 87 -12.99 -37.05 -27.67
CA GLU A 87 -12.90 -36.37 -28.95
C GLU A 87 -13.04 -34.85 -28.79
N ASN A 88 -13.92 -34.40 -27.91
CA ASN A 88 -14.31 -33.00 -27.78
C ASN A 88 -14.20 -32.52 -26.33
N VAL A 89 -13.61 -31.35 -26.12
CA VAL A 89 -13.52 -30.72 -24.78
C VAL A 89 -14.49 -29.56 -24.69
N ILE A 90 -15.41 -29.62 -23.73
CA ILE A 90 -16.42 -28.58 -23.51
C ILE A 90 -16.07 -27.79 -22.26
N VAL A 91 -15.93 -26.47 -22.41
CA VAL A 91 -15.42 -25.58 -21.36
C VAL A 91 -16.50 -24.62 -20.90
N ILE A 92 -16.79 -24.69 -19.60
CA ILE A 92 -17.69 -23.80 -18.87
C ILE A 92 -16.83 -22.75 -18.18
N SER A 93 -16.54 -21.67 -18.92
CA SER A 93 -15.69 -20.58 -18.45
C SER A 93 -15.86 -19.32 -19.28
N CYS A 94 -15.27 -18.22 -18.83
CA CYS A 94 -15.07 -17.05 -19.68
C CYS A 94 -14.03 -17.33 -20.77
N GLY A 95 -13.94 -16.45 -21.77
CA GLY A 95 -13.12 -16.63 -22.95
C GLY A 95 -11.62 -16.74 -22.63
N LEU A 96 -11.16 -16.23 -21.48
CA LEU A 96 -9.78 -16.46 -21.04
C LEU A 96 -9.55 -17.93 -20.66
N GLY A 97 -10.48 -18.54 -19.93
CA GLY A 97 -10.39 -19.96 -19.56
C GLY A 97 -10.47 -20.87 -20.78
N VAL A 98 -11.41 -20.58 -21.71
CA VAL A 98 -11.55 -21.32 -22.97
C VAL A 98 -10.28 -21.24 -23.80
N GLN A 99 -9.74 -20.03 -24.03
CA GLN A 99 -8.49 -19.89 -24.78
C GLN A 99 -7.32 -20.59 -24.08
N THR A 100 -7.29 -20.59 -22.74
CA THR A 100 -6.26 -21.31 -21.97
C THR A 100 -6.35 -22.82 -22.17
N ALA A 101 -7.54 -23.42 -22.04
CA ALA A 101 -7.76 -24.84 -22.34
C ALA A 101 -7.43 -25.19 -23.80
N ALA A 102 -7.87 -24.38 -24.76
CA ALA A 102 -7.57 -24.55 -26.19
C ALA A 102 -6.08 -24.43 -26.55
N GLY A 103 -5.26 -23.87 -25.65
CA GLY A 103 -3.81 -23.77 -25.84
C GLY A 103 -3.01 -24.93 -25.24
N MET A 104 -3.66 -25.87 -24.56
CA MET A 104 -2.99 -26.93 -23.77
C MET A 104 -3.02 -28.31 -24.43
N GLY A 105 -3.73 -28.48 -25.55
CA GLY A 105 -3.83 -29.76 -26.24
C GLY A 105 -4.30 -29.62 -27.68
N ASP A 106 -4.33 -30.75 -28.38
CA ASP A 106 -4.69 -30.82 -29.80
C ASP A 106 -6.18 -31.11 -30.04
N LYS A 107 -6.91 -31.51 -28.99
CA LYS A 107 -8.36 -31.79 -29.06
C LYS A 107 -9.16 -30.50 -29.27
N PRO A 108 -10.21 -30.50 -30.12
CA PRO A 108 -11.11 -29.37 -30.25
C PRO A 108 -11.72 -28.94 -28.91
N VAL A 109 -11.67 -27.63 -28.64
CA VAL A 109 -12.22 -27.02 -27.42
C VAL A 109 -13.37 -26.09 -27.78
N TYR A 110 -14.48 -26.23 -27.06
CA TYR A 110 -15.70 -25.48 -27.29
C TYR A 110 -16.14 -24.74 -26.01
N ALA A 111 -16.50 -23.47 -26.14
CA ALA A 111 -17.11 -22.66 -25.11
C ALA A 111 -18.60 -23.00 -24.96
N ALA A 112 -18.98 -23.53 -23.80
CA ALA A 112 -20.37 -23.71 -23.37
C ALA A 112 -20.98 -22.44 -22.76
N ALA A 113 -20.16 -21.42 -22.47
CA ALA A 113 -20.59 -20.19 -21.83
C ALA A 113 -20.14 -18.95 -22.61
N ASP A 114 -20.91 -17.88 -22.47
CA ASP A 114 -20.58 -16.56 -22.99
C ASP A 114 -19.98 -15.69 -21.88
N SER A 115 -18.88 -15.00 -22.21
CA SER A 115 -18.27 -14.06 -21.27
C SER A 115 -19.16 -12.83 -21.16
N ILE A 116 -19.70 -12.58 -19.97
CA ILE A 116 -20.55 -11.44 -19.70
C ILE A 116 -19.72 -10.25 -19.24
N ASN A 117 -20.26 -9.06 -19.45
CA ASN A 117 -19.62 -7.86 -18.94
C ASN A 117 -19.78 -7.79 -17.43
N TYR A 118 -18.68 -7.99 -16.73
CA TYR A 118 -18.67 -8.13 -15.28
C TYR A 118 -18.27 -6.80 -14.61
N ARG A 119 -19.05 -6.42 -13.59
CA ARG A 119 -18.81 -5.26 -12.73
C ARG A 119 -18.34 -5.76 -11.36
N GLY A 120 -17.04 -5.72 -11.12
CA GLY A 120 -16.44 -6.02 -9.82
C GLY A 120 -15.01 -6.56 -9.94
N HIS A 121 -14.44 -6.98 -8.81
CA HIS A 121 -13.06 -7.48 -8.74
C HIS A 121 -13.06 -9.00 -8.55
N HIS A 122 -12.34 -9.73 -9.40
CA HIS A 122 -11.70 -11.00 -9.00
C HIS A 122 -10.69 -11.49 -10.04
N GLY A 123 -9.52 -11.93 -9.59
CA GLY A 123 -8.57 -12.75 -10.35
C GLY A 123 -7.88 -12.03 -11.49
N MET A 124 -6.62 -11.62 -11.27
CA MET A 124 -5.74 -11.34 -12.40
C MET A 124 -5.46 -12.67 -13.09
N ALA A 125 -6.00 -12.83 -14.29
CA ALA A 125 -5.50 -13.88 -15.16
C ALA A 125 -4.02 -13.57 -15.41
N LEU A 126 -3.11 -14.41 -14.89
CA LEU A 126 -1.67 -14.29 -15.15
C LEU A 126 -1.36 -14.75 -16.59
N THR A 127 -2.11 -14.24 -17.54
CA THR A 127 -2.08 -14.59 -18.95
C THR A 127 -1.97 -13.31 -19.76
N GLN A 128 -1.23 -13.37 -20.86
CA GLN A 128 -1.20 -12.28 -21.84
C GLN A 128 -2.45 -12.27 -22.74
N LYS A 129 -3.30 -13.29 -22.62
CA LYS A 129 -4.54 -13.42 -23.38
C LYS A 129 -5.56 -12.40 -22.88
N ASN A 130 -6.32 -11.84 -23.83
CA ASN A 130 -7.39 -10.90 -23.54
C ASN A 130 -8.75 -11.52 -23.88
N CYS A 131 -9.82 -10.91 -23.38
CA CYS A 131 -11.20 -11.27 -23.73
C CYS A 131 -12.05 -10.01 -23.81
N GLY A 132 -12.83 -9.88 -24.88
CA GLY A 132 -13.68 -8.71 -25.09
C GLY A 132 -14.98 -8.70 -24.26
N ALA A 133 -15.28 -9.76 -23.51
CA ALA A 133 -16.52 -9.92 -22.74
C ALA A 133 -17.78 -9.54 -23.53
N CYS A 134 -17.87 -10.06 -24.77
CA CYS A 134 -18.84 -9.63 -25.76
C CYS A 134 -20.25 -10.22 -25.58
N ALA A 135 -20.49 -11.04 -24.55
CA ALA A 135 -21.74 -11.78 -24.35
C ALA A 135 -22.18 -12.64 -25.55
N GLN A 136 -21.24 -12.93 -26.47
CA GLN A 136 -21.42 -13.71 -27.68
C GLN A 136 -20.06 -14.31 -28.07
N CYS A 137 -19.72 -15.48 -27.54
CA CYS A 137 -18.38 -16.05 -27.66
C CYS A 137 -18.14 -16.69 -29.05
N TYR A 138 -17.19 -16.13 -29.81
CA TYR A 138 -16.80 -16.64 -31.15
C TYR A 138 -15.76 -17.76 -31.12
N LEU A 139 -15.31 -18.19 -29.94
CA LEU A 139 -14.19 -19.13 -29.82
C LEU A 139 -14.49 -20.52 -30.40
N ASN A 140 -15.77 -20.87 -30.55
CA ASN A 140 -16.19 -22.15 -31.14
C ASN A 140 -15.83 -22.24 -32.61
N SER A 141 -16.10 -21.19 -33.39
CA SER A 141 -15.79 -21.14 -34.83
C SER A 141 -14.32 -20.82 -35.09
N THR A 142 -13.62 -20.17 -34.15
CA THR A 142 -12.23 -19.74 -34.34
C THR A 142 -11.17 -20.61 -33.64
N GLY A 143 -11.50 -21.85 -33.30
CA GLY A 143 -10.54 -22.80 -32.71
C GLY A 143 -9.92 -22.32 -31.39
N GLY A 144 -10.66 -21.54 -30.60
CA GLY A 144 -10.17 -21.03 -29.32
C GLY A 144 -9.14 -19.89 -29.42
N ILE A 145 -9.08 -19.17 -30.54
CA ILE A 145 -8.33 -17.89 -30.66
C ILE A 145 -9.34 -16.76 -30.81
N CYS A 146 -9.22 -15.68 -30.04
CA CYS A 146 -10.27 -14.66 -30.01
C CYS A 146 -10.11 -13.64 -31.15
N PRO A 147 -10.98 -13.63 -32.19
CA PRO A 147 -10.85 -12.70 -33.31
C PRO A 147 -11.12 -11.25 -32.88
N VAL A 148 -11.91 -11.04 -31.82
CA VAL A 148 -12.31 -9.71 -31.35
C VAL A 148 -11.14 -8.92 -30.76
N VAL A 149 -10.24 -9.59 -30.02
CA VAL A 149 -9.15 -8.91 -29.27
C VAL A 149 -7.76 -9.21 -29.81
N ASP A 150 -7.54 -10.37 -30.46
CA ASP A 150 -6.24 -10.70 -31.03
C ASP A 150 -6.06 -10.11 -32.45
N CYS A 151 -7.16 -9.80 -33.16
CA CYS A 151 -7.09 -9.02 -34.38
C CYS A 151 -7.11 -7.53 -34.03
N SER A 152 -6.10 -6.77 -34.43
CA SER A 152 -6.05 -5.31 -34.22
C SER A 152 -7.21 -4.54 -34.89
N LYS A 153 -7.88 -5.16 -35.87
CA LYS A 153 -9.06 -4.63 -36.55
C LYS A 153 -10.38 -5.25 -36.04
N SER A 154 -10.32 -6.18 -35.08
CA SER A 154 -11.46 -6.91 -34.54
C SER A 154 -12.38 -7.55 -35.59
N LEU A 155 -11.82 -8.02 -36.71
CA LEU A 155 -12.58 -8.62 -37.82
C LEU A 155 -13.17 -9.96 -37.41
N LEU A 156 -14.40 -10.25 -37.86
CA LEU A 156 -15.11 -11.52 -37.65
C LEU A 156 -15.25 -12.37 -38.92
N ASN A 157 -14.88 -11.81 -40.06
CA ASN A 157 -15.11 -12.35 -41.40
C ASN A 157 -13.81 -12.78 -42.12
N GLY A 158 -12.76 -13.11 -41.36
CA GLY A 158 -11.49 -13.57 -41.93
C GLY A 158 -10.40 -12.50 -42.05
N GLN A 159 -9.32 -12.87 -42.75
CA GLN A 159 -8.11 -12.07 -42.89
C GLN A 159 -8.33 -10.84 -43.79
N CYS A 160 -7.76 -9.70 -43.40
CA CYS A 160 -7.88 -8.41 -44.10
C CYS A 160 -7.06 -8.26 -45.40
N GLY A 161 -6.30 -9.29 -45.80
CA GLY A 161 -5.35 -9.22 -46.92
C GLY A 161 -4.05 -8.45 -46.67
N GLY A 162 -3.96 -7.64 -45.62
CA GLY A 162 -2.78 -6.81 -45.33
C GLY A 162 -1.69 -7.48 -44.49
N ALA A 163 -1.97 -8.64 -43.88
CA ALA A 163 -0.98 -9.36 -43.08
C ALA A 163 0.20 -9.84 -43.95
N LYS A 164 1.42 -9.73 -43.42
CA LYS A 164 2.65 -10.15 -44.11
C LYS A 164 3.46 -11.06 -43.21
N ASN A 165 3.89 -12.21 -43.73
CA ASN A 165 4.76 -13.18 -43.03
C ASN A 165 4.25 -13.56 -41.62
N GLY A 166 2.95 -13.83 -41.45
CA GLY A 166 2.41 -14.16 -40.14
C GLY A 166 2.15 -12.98 -39.20
N LYS A 167 2.47 -11.74 -39.60
CA LYS A 167 2.36 -10.54 -38.75
C LYS A 167 1.19 -9.64 -39.14
N CYS A 168 0.66 -8.95 -38.14
CA CYS A 168 -0.41 -7.98 -38.31
C CYS A 168 0.10 -6.73 -39.04
N GLU A 169 -0.71 -6.18 -39.96
CA GLU A 169 -0.35 -4.96 -40.70
C GLU A 169 -0.40 -3.69 -39.85
N VAL A 170 -1.28 -3.67 -38.83
CA VAL A 170 -1.49 -2.52 -37.96
C VAL A 170 -0.41 -2.45 -36.88
N ASP A 171 0.10 -3.61 -36.47
CA ASP A 171 1.09 -3.75 -35.40
C ASP A 171 2.01 -4.93 -35.72
N SER A 172 3.18 -4.63 -36.26
CA SER A 172 4.15 -5.65 -36.68
C SER A 172 4.72 -6.48 -35.53
N SER A 173 4.57 -6.04 -34.27
CA SER A 173 4.95 -6.82 -33.10
C SER A 173 3.98 -7.98 -32.84
N LYS A 174 2.75 -7.90 -33.37
CA LYS A 174 1.70 -8.91 -33.18
C LYS A 174 1.65 -9.91 -34.33
N ASP A 175 1.38 -11.15 -33.98
CA ASP A 175 1.02 -12.16 -34.98
C ASP A 175 -0.41 -11.92 -35.50
N CYS A 176 -0.64 -12.26 -36.76
CA CYS A 176 -1.98 -12.23 -37.37
C CYS A 176 -2.87 -13.29 -36.70
N ALA A 177 -3.90 -12.84 -35.98
CA ALA A 177 -4.87 -13.72 -35.33
C ALA A 177 -5.55 -14.67 -36.33
N TRP A 178 -5.95 -14.16 -37.50
CA TRP A 178 -6.62 -14.95 -38.53
C TRP A 178 -5.74 -16.05 -39.11
N GLU A 179 -4.46 -15.76 -39.37
CA GLU A 179 -3.54 -16.80 -39.83
C GLU A 179 -3.35 -17.90 -38.77
N LYS A 180 -3.31 -17.54 -37.48
CA LYS A 180 -3.29 -18.53 -36.39
C LYS A 180 -4.58 -19.35 -36.32
N ILE A 181 -5.73 -18.72 -36.55
CA ILE A 181 -7.04 -19.40 -36.59
C ILE A 181 -7.04 -20.43 -37.72
N TYR A 182 -6.69 -20.02 -38.95
CA TYR A 182 -6.63 -20.92 -40.11
C TYR A 182 -5.73 -22.12 -39.86
N LYS A 183 -4.48 -21.91 -39.43
CA LYS A 183 -3.53 -22.99 -39.15
C LYS A 183 -4.03 -23.95 -38.07
N ARG A 184 -4.73 -23.44 -37.05
CA ARG A 184 -5.27 -24.29 -35.98
C ARG A 184 -6.47 -25.11 -36.45
N LEU A 185 -7.39 -24.49 -37.18
CA LEU A 185 -8.56 -25.19 -37.71
C LEU A 185 -8.16 -26.25 -38.74
N GLU A 186 -7.13 -25.97 -39.56
CA GLU A 186 -6.54 -26.95 -40.48
C GLU A 186 -5.97 -28.15 -39.71
N LYS A 187 -5.17 -27.92 -38.65
CA LYS A 187 -4.66 -28.99 -37.78
C LYS A 187 -5.78 -29.82 -37.13
N GLN A 188 -6.94 -29.21 -36.87
CA GLN A 188 -8.11 -29.86 -36.30
C GLN A 188 -9.03 -30.53 -37.34
N GLY A 189 -8.75 -30.39 -38.65
CA GLY A 189 -9.65 -30.88 -39.71
C GLY A 189 -10.96 -30.09 -39.83
N ARG A 190 -11.05 -28.89 -39.24
CA ARG A 190 -12.28 -28.08 -39.12
C ARG A 190 -12.30 -26.86 -40.06
N LEU A 191 -11.32 -26.75 -40.96
CA LEU A 191 -11.22 -25.61 -41.85
C LEU A 191 -12.37 -25.54 -42.87
N ALA A 192 -12.77 -26.68 -43.44
CA ALA A 192 -13.86 -26.72 -44.43
C ALA A 192 -15.22 -26.35 -43.80
N GLU A 193 -15.50 -26.83 -42.59
CA GLU A 193 -16.67 -26.45 -41.78
C GLU A 193 -16.71 -24.93 -41.57
N PHE A 194 -15.59 -24.35 -41.11
CA PHE A 194 -15.48 -22.92 -40.85
C PHE A 194 -15.69 -22.06 -42.11
N LEU A 195 -15.17 -22.49 -43.27
CA LEU A 195 -15.34 -21.76 -44.53
C LEU A 195 -16.76 -21.84 -45.09
N ALA A 196 -17.52 -22.89 -44.75
CA ALA A 196 -18.91 -23.07 -45.14
C ALA A 196 -19.89 -22.35 -44.19
N GLU A 197 -19.45 -22.01 -42.99
CA GLU A 197 -20.28 -21.35 -41.98
C GLU A 197 -20.53 -19.88 -42.34
N PRO A 198 -21.77 -19.37 -42.18
CA PRO A 198 -22.05 -17.95 -42.38
C PRO A 198 -21.28 -17.09 -41.37
N VAL A 199 -20.93 -15.87 -41.77
CA VAL A 199 -20.27 -14.91 -40.89
C VAL A 199 -21.19 -14.58 -39.71
N HIS A 200 -20.71 -14.88 -38.50
CA HIS A 200 -21.38 -14.50 -37.26
C HIS A 200 -21.30 -12.99 -37.05
N MET A 201 -22.41 -12.29 -37.30
CA MET A 201 -22.49 -10.86 -37.03
C MET A 201 -22.41 -10.58 -35.53
N ARG A 202 -21.72 -9.50 -35.17
CA ARG A 202 -21.64 -9.06 -33.77
C ARG A 202 -22.93 -8.38 -33.35
N ASP A 203 -23.58 -8.98 -32.36
CA ASP A 203 -24.78 -8.42 -31.75
C ASP A 203 -24.39 -7.45 -30.62
N PHE A 204 -24.34 -6.17 -30.95
CA PHE A 204 -24.04 -5.12 -29.98
C PHE A 204 -25.18 -4.89 -28.97
N SER A 205 -26.39 -5.44 -29.19
CA SER A 205 -27.50 -5.34 -28.24
C SER A 205 -27.29 -6.20 -26.99
N LYS A 206 -26.52 -7.30 -27.11
CA LYS A 206 -26.13 -8.16 -25.98
C LYS A 206 -25.17 -7.49 -25.00
N ILE A 207 -24.59 -6.34 -25.38
CA ILE A 207 -23.65 -5.58 -24.57
C ILE A 207 -24.30 -4.26 -24.12
N ASN A 208 -24.44 -4.05 -22.82
CA ASN A 208 -24.88 -2.76 -22.31
C ASN A 208 -23.72 -1.74 -22.32
N HIS A 209 -23.48 -1.14 -23.48
CA HIS A 209 -22.40 -0.17 -23.69
C HIS A 209 -22.48 1.04 -22.76
N LYS A 210 -23.69 1.54 -22.48
CA LYS A 210 -23.91 2.62 -21.51
C LYS A 210 -23.46 2.19 -20.12
N ALA A 211 -23.84 0.99 -19.68
CA ALA A 211 -23.41 0.45 -18.40
C ALA A 211 -21.88 0.31 -18.29
N ILE A 212 -21.19 -0.09 -19.36
CA ILE A 212 -19.72 -0.19 -19.37
C ILE A 212 -19.09 1.20 -19.30
N GLN A 213 -19.57 2.14 -20.13
CA GLN A 213 -19.06 3.51 -20.15
C GLN A 213 -19.25 4.20 -18.80
N ASP A 214 -20.43 4.07 -18.20
CA ASP A 214 -20.75 4.62 -16.89
C ASP A 214 -19.84 4.01 -15.80
N TYR A 215 -19.60 2.70 -15.86
CA TYR A 215 -18.69 2.02 -14.92
C TYR A 215 -17.22 2.44 -15.12
N VAL A 216 -16.72 2.46 -16.36
CA VAL A 216 -15.36 2.91 -16.64
C VAL A 216 -15.18 4.37 -16.23
N LYS A 217 -16.18 5.21 -16.48
CA LYS A 217 -16.21 6.60 -16.04
C LYS A 217 -16.15 6.68 -14.50
N SER A 218 -17.00 5.95 -13.78
CA SER A 218 -16.99 5.98 -12.31
C SER A 218 -15.67 5.46 -11.72
N ILE A 219 -15.08 4.42 -12.31
CA ILE A 219 -13.76 3.91 -11.89
C ILE A 219 -12.66 4.94 -12.14
N ARG A 220 -12.70 5.64 -13.28
CA ARG A 220 -11.76 6.73 -13.58
C ARG A 220 -11.94 7.88 -12.59
N GLU A 221 -13.16 8.34 -12.37
CA GLU A 221 -13.48 9.41 -11.42
C GLU A 221 -12.97 9.04 -10.01
N ASN A 222 -13.23 7.82 -9.54
CA ASN A 222 -12.72 7.34 -8.26
C ASN A 222 -11.18 7.26 -8.21
N ARG A 223 -10.54 6.86 -9.32
CA ARG A 223 -9.07 6.81 -9.43
C ARG A 223 -8.43 8.20 -9.38
N PHE A 224 -9.12 9.20 -9.92
CA PHE A 224 -8.65 10.60 -9.95
C PHE A 224 -9.12 11.41 -8.72
N ALA A 225 -10.02 10.86 -7.90
CA ALA A 225 -10.46 11.43 -6.63
C ALA A 225 -9.35 11.33 -5.56
N GLY A 226 -8.36 12.22 -5.65
CA GLY A 226 -7.20 12.24 -4.76
C GLY A 226 -6.08 11.34 -5.27
N TYR A 227 -6.01 10.11 -4.77
CA TYR A 227 -5.04 9.10 -5.21
C TYR A 227 -5.66 7.69 -5.24
N TYR A 228 -5.15 6.84 -6.13
CA TYR A 228 -5.58 5.45 -6.32
C TYR A 228 -5.20 4.55 -5.13
N GLY A 229 -5.91 3.44 -4.93
CA GLY A 229 -5.58 2.45 -3.90
C GLY A 229 -5.81 2.97 -2.48
N GLY A 230 -5.08 2.44 -1.50
CA GLY A 230 -5.32 2.68 -0.08
C GLY A 230 -6.39 1.77 0.53
N VAL A 231 -6.58 1.88 1.84
CA VAL A 231 -7.57 1.14 2.62
C VAL A 231 -8.29 2.08 3.59
N HIS A 232 -9.42 1.63 4.14
CA HIS A 232 -10.18 2.32 5.18
C HIS A 232 -10.23 1.43 6.43
N PRO A 233 -9.12 1.35 7.20
CA PRO A 233 -9.12 0.64 8.47
C PRO A 233 -10.06 1.34 9.46
N LEU A 234 -10.58 0.60 10.44
CA LEU A 234 -11.28 1.21 11.57
C LEU A 234 -10.29 2.15 12.28
N GLU A 235 -10.71 3.40 12.47
CA GLU A 235 -9.81 4.45 12.95
C GLU A 235 -9.38 4.23 14.39
N ARG A 236 -10.28 3.75 15.25
CA ARG A 236 -10.00 3.48 16.67
C ARG A 236 -9.43 4.70 17.43
N LYS A 237 -9.77 5.91 17.00
CA LYS A 237 -9.32 7.18 17.63
C LYS A 237 -10.20 7.57 18.81
N GLU A 238 -11.40 6.99 18.92
CA GLU A 238 -12.36 7.21 20.02
C GLU A 238 -11.77 6.90 21.41
N PHE A 239 -10.70 6.11 21.49
CA PHE A 239 -10.01 5.82 22.74
C PHE A 239 -9.26 7.03 23.32
N THR A 240 -8.83 7.98 22.49
CA THR A 240 -7.93 9.06 22.94
C THR A 240 -8.22 10.46 22.39
N GLU A 241 -9.00 10.60 21.33
CA GLU A 241 -9.22 11.89 20.66
C GLU A 241 -9.84 12.96 21.58
N HIS A 242 -10.70 12.54 22.51
CA HIS A 242 -11.38 13.42 23.46
C HIS A 242 -10.54 13.81 24.69
N PHE A 243 -9.37 13.19 24.90
CA PHE A 243 -8.52 13.50 26.05
C PHE A 243 -7.54 14.62 25.72
N ALA A 244 -7.51 15.62 26.60
CA ALA A 244 -6.49 16.66 26.58
C ALA A 244 -5.08 16.07 26.78
N LEU A 245 -4.10 16.75 26.20
CA LEU A 245 -2.69 16.41 26.34
C LEU A 245 -2.23 16.56 27.79
N GLN A 246 -1.55 15.53 28.31
CA GLN A 246 -1.03 15.50 29.69
C GLN A 246 0.50 15.48 29.70
N ARG A 247 1.13 16.06 30.72
CA ARG A 247 2.57 15.84 30.95
C ARG A 247 2.78 14.53 31.70
N PHE A 248 3.70 13.71 31.20
CA PHE A 248 4.13 12.50 31.88
C PHE A 248 4.99 12.88 33.11
N PRO A 249 4.96 12.10 34.21
CA PRO A 249 5.85 12.32 35.35
C PRO A 249 7.33 12.33 34.95
N GLU A 250 8.14 13.06 35.71
CA GLU A 250 9.58 13.12 35.44
C GLU A 250 10.23 11.74 35.68
N PRO A 251 10.98 11.20 34.70
CA PRO A 251 11.61 9.89 34.83
C PRO A 251 12.82 9.95 35.76
N GLU A 252 12.99 8.91 36.60
CA GLU A 252 14.18 8.77 37.45
C GLU A 252 15.43 8.43 36.64
N VAL A 253 15.27 7.66 35.56
CA VAL A 253 16.33 7.26 34.64
C VAL A 253 15.83 7.40 33.21
N VAL A 254 16.66 7.96 32.34
CA VAL A 254 16.44 7.95 30.89
C VAL A 254 17.55 7.19 30.20
N VAL A 255 17.18 6.38 29.20
CA VAL A 255 18.10 5.69 28.30
C VAL A 255 17.98 6.36 26.94
N ILE A 256 19.02 7.07 26.50
CA ILE A 256 18.98 7.90 25.30
C ILE A 256 19.81 7.23 24.20
N PRO A 257 19.16 6.52 23.24
CA PRO A 257 19.82 5.97 22.06
C PRO A 257 20.64 6.99 21.29
N LEU A 258 21.82 6.60 20.81
CA LEU A 258 22.57 7.43 19.87
C LEU A 258 22.09 7.27 18.42
N SER A 259 21.23 6.27 18.14
CA SER A 259 20.63 6.03 16.82
C SER A 259 19.18 6.55 16.71
N MET A 260 18.95 7.85 16.88
CA MET A 260 17.59 8.43 16.80
C MET A 260 17.17 8.98 15.43
N HIS A 261 17.96 8.71 14.39
CA HIS A 261 17.75 9.22 13.05
C HIS A 261 18.07 8.17 11.98
N ALA A 262 17.65 8.43 10.74
CA ALA A 262 17.71 7.49 9.63
C ALA A 262 19.13 6.95 9.34
N GLY A 263 20.17 7.77 9.41
CA GLY A 263 21.54 7.35 9.06
C GLY A 263 22.42 6.98 10.25
N ALA A 264 23.73 7.28 10.15
CA ALA A 264 24.77 6.78 11.04
C ALA A 264 24.56 7.28 12.49
N PRO A 265 24.56 6.38 13.51
CA PRO A 265 24.43 6.75 14.92
C PRO A 265 25.33 7.91 15.33
N ALA A 266 24.86 8.79 16.22
CA ALA A 266 25.66 9.86 16.78
C ALA A 266 26.82 9.30 17.64
N ASN A 267 27.93 10.04 17.71
CA ASN A 267 29.05 9.71 18.58
C ASN A 267 28.82 10.34 19.96
N PRO A 268 28.95 9.60 21.06
CA PRO A 268 28.82 10.19 22.40
C PRO A 268 29.92 11.24 22.62
N ILE A 269 29.57 12.33 23.31
CA ILE A 269 30.51 13.40 23.68
C ILE A 269 30.55 13.66 25.20
N VAL A 270 30.01 12.71 25.96
CA VAL A 270 30.01 12.67 27.43
C VAL A 270 30.61 11.35 27.89
N GLU A 271 31.06 11.31 29.14
CA GLU A 271 31.64 10.14 29.80
C GLU A 271 30.82 9.72 31.01
N VAL A 272 31.02 8.47 31.47
CA VAL A 272 30.37 7.98 32.69
C VAL A 272 30.90 8.78 33.89
N GLY A 273 29.98 9.31 34.70
CA GLY A 273 30.27 10.19 35.83
C GLY A 273 30.00 11.67 35.54
N ASP A 274 29.85 12.06 34.28
CA ASP A 274 29.55 13.46 33.92
C ASP A 274 28.19 13.90 34.47
N THR A 275 28.14 15.16 34.93
CA THR A 275 26.89 15.84 35.20
C THR A 275 26.41 16.54 33.94
N VAL A 276 25.17 16.28 33.54
CA VAL A 276 24.54 16.84 32.35
C VAL A 276 23.32 17.67 32.71
N LYS A 277 23.01 18.65 31.87
CA LYS A 277 21.82 19.51 32.00
C LYS A 277 20.76 19.16 30.96
N ALA A 278 19.51 19.52 31.25
CA ALA A 278 18.42 19.34 30.30
C ALA A 278 18.64 20.23 29.06
N GLY A 279 18.62 19.61 27.88
CA GLY A 279 18.95 20.25 26.60
C GLY A 279 20.43 20.22 26.23
N GLN A 280 21.33 19.76 27.10
CA GLN A 280 22.74 19.63 26.77
C GLN A 280 22.96 18.60 25.66
N LYS A 281 23.78 18.93 24.65
CA LYS A 281 24.20 17.96 23.63
C LYS A 281 25.07 16.88 24.27
N ILE A 282 24.71 15.62 24.05
CA ILE A 282 25.41 14.43 24.57
C ILE A 282 25.89 13.50 23.45
N GLY A 283 25.42 13.70 22.22
CA GLY A 283 25.89 12.98 21.04
C GLY A 283 26.03 13.91 19.84
N GLU A 284 27.16 13.83 19.16
CA GLU A 284 27.46 14.61 17.96
C GLU A 284 27.16 13.82 16.68
N SER A 285 26.69 14.50 15.65
CA SER A 285 26.32 13.89 14.38
C SER A 285 27.52 13.22 13.68
N ALA A 286 27.34 11.99 13.17
CA ALA A 286 28.40 11.19 12.56
C ALA A 286 28.41 11.22 11.02
N GLY A 287 27.78 12.23 10.40
CA GLY A 287 27.74 12.39 8.95
C GLY A 287 26.56 13.19 8.44
N PHE A 288 26.41 13.27 7.11
CA PHE A 288 25.38 14.09 6.46
C PHE A 288 23.94 13.66 6.83
N ILE A 289 23.67 12.36 6.87
CA ILE A 289 22.39 11.81 7.35
C ILE A 289 22.57 11.38 8.81
N SER A 290 22.71 12.35 9.70
CA SER A 290 22.82 12.16 11.14
C SER A 290 22.34 13.44 11.83
N SER A 291 22.10 13.41 13.15
CA SER A 291 21.66 14.60 13.90
C SER A 291 22.11 14.53 15.35
N PRO A 292 22.44 15.66 15.98
CA PRO A 292 22.79 15.71 17.40
C PRO A 292 21.73 15.08 18.32
N VAL A 293 22.21 14.53 19.44
CA VAL A 293 21.39 13.92 20.49
C VAL A 293 21.61 14.69 21.79
N HIS A 294 20.53 14.93 22.53
CA HIS A 294 20.53 15.80 23.71
C HIS A 294 20.03 15.05 24.94
N SER A 295 20.49 15.46 26.12
CA SER A 295 19.92 15.01 27.38
C SER A 295 18.53 15.61 27.55
N SER A 296 17.55 14.77 27.89
CA SER A 296 16.18 15.20 28.16
C SER A 296 15.94 15.64 29.60
N VAL A 297 16.90 15.35 30.50
CA VAL A 297 16.87 15.66 31.93
C VAL A 297 18.20 16.28 32.38
N SER A 298 18.22 16.90 33.56
CA SER A 298 19.49 17.14 34.27
C SER A 298 19.81 15.96 35.18
N GLY A 299 21.08 15.63 35.37
CA GLY A 299 21.47 14.47 36.16
C GLY A 299 22.90 14.01 35.93
N THR A 300 23.15 12.73 36.21
CA THR A 300 24.48 12.11 36.07
C THR A 300 24.44 10.99 35.05
N VAL A 301 25.43 10.96 34.14
CA VAL A 301 25.63 9.85 33.20
C VAL A 301 26.12 8.65 34.00
N THR A 302 25.29 7.60 34.10
CA THR A 302 25.61 6.40 34.87
C THR A 302 26.20 5.28 34.03
N ALA A 303 25.92 5.25 32.73
CA ALA A 303 26.46 4.25 31.80
C ALA A 303 26.42 4.76 30.35
N ILE A 304 27.32 4.23 29.52
CA ILE A 304 27.28 4.34 28.05
C ILE A 304 27.41 2.92 27.51
N GLU A 305 26.28 2.29 27.22
CA GLU A 305 26.22 0.86 26.93
C GLU A 305 25.14 0.51 25.92
N VAL A 306 25.12 -0.74 25.46
CA VAL A 306 24.17 -1.21 24.46
C VAL A 306 22.83 -1.52 25.12
N HIS A 307 21.76 -0.88 24.64
CA HIS A 307 20.38 -1.13 25.06
C HIS A 307 19.49 -1.50 23.88
N LYS A 308 18.33 -2.08 24.19
CA LYS A 308 17.29 -2.36 23.21
C LYS A 308 16.73 -1.07 22.60
N HIS A 309 16.45 -1.12 21.31
CA HIS A 309 15.93 -0.04 20.49
C HIS A 309 14.62 -0.49 19.83
N ALA A 310 13.55 0.31 19.99
CA ALA A 310 12.19 -0.09 19.61
C ALA A 310 12.03 -0.49 18.12
N THR A 311 12.90 0.00 17.23
CA THR A 311 12.80 -0.24 15.77
C THR A 311 14.07 -0.79 15.10
N ARG A 312 15.18 -0.97 15.84
CA ARG A 312 16.51 -1.29 15.26
C ARG A 312 17.23 -2.45 15.97
N GLY A 313 16.58 -3.13 16.91
CA GLY A 313 17.20 -4.19 17.70
C GLY A 313 17.92 -3.60 18.90
N GLU A 314 19.23 -3.35 18.79
CA GLU A 314 20.05 -2.82 19.88
C GLU A 314 20.91 -1.66 19.40
N CYS A 315 21.24 -0.72 20.29
CA CYS A 315 22.15 0.38 19.99
C CYS A 315 22.87 0.91 21.23
N LEU A 316 24.05 1.50 21.01
CA LEU A 316 24.76 2.27 22.03
C LEU A 316 23.88 3.44 22.50
N SER A 317 23.75 3.59 23.82
CA SER A 317 22.87 4.56 24.46
C SER A 317 23.55 5.18 25.67
N VAL A 318 23.18 6.41 25.98
CA VAL A 318 23.63 7.11 27.20
C VAL A 318 22.55 6.95 28.27
N VAL A 319 22.92 6.39 29.42
CA VAL A 319 22.01 6.22 30.57
C VAL A 319 22.25 7.35 31.55
N ILE A 320 21.20 8.09 31.88
CA ILE A 320 21.27 9.27 32.74
C ILE A 320 20.30 9.09 33.89
N ARG A 321 20.81 9.17 35.12
CA ARG A 321 20.00 9.24 36.33
C ARG A 321 19.62 10.70 36.57
N SER A 322 18.33 10.98 36.54
CA SER A 322 17.76 12.30 36.74
C SER A 322 18.00 12.78 38.18
N ASP A 323 18.30 14.07 38.34
CA ASP A 323 18.33 14.74 39.64
C ASP A 323 16.97 15.34 40.03
N GLY A 324 15.96 15.23 39.16
CA GLY A 324 14.62 15.77 39.35
C GLY A 324 14.51 17.29 39.23
N LYS A 325 15.62 18.01 38.96
CA LYS A 325 15.65 19.48 38.93
C LYS A 325 15.34 20.07 37.56
N ASN A 326 15.59 19.31 36.50
CA ASN A 326 15.50 19.77 35.11
C ASN A 326 16.22 21.11 34.87
N THR A 327 17.42 21.24 35.44
CA THR A 327 18.28 22.41 35.24
C THR A 327 18.63 22.51 33.76
N LEU A 328 18.26 23.64 33.14
CA LEU A 328 18.49 23.87 31.71
C LEU A 328 19.96 24.16 31.43
N ASP A 329 20.44 23.66 30.28
CA ASP A 329 21.75 24.02 29.73
C ASP A 329 21.78 25.51 29.33
N GLU A 330 22.94 26.15 29.47
CA GLU A 330 23.15 27.57 29.18
C GLU A 330 22.89 27.94 27.70
N SER A 331 22.93 26.96 26.79
CA SER A 331 22.56 27.14 25.39
C SER A 331 21.05 27.27 25.17
N VAL A 332 20.22 26.82 26.11
CA VAL A 332 18.75 26.87 26.02
C VAL A 332 18.26 28.27 26.35
N LYS A 333 18.27 29.12 25.33
CA LYS A 333 17.78 30.50 25.42
C LYS A 333 17.06 30.90 24.13
N PRO A 334 16.02 31.76 24.20
CA PRO A 334 15.34 32.29 23.02
C PRO A 334 16.31 32.86 21.99
N GLY A 335 16.09 32.51 20.71
CA GLY A 335 16.85 33.03 19.60
C GLY A 335 16.44 34.46 19.19
N LYS A 336 16.97 34.90 18.04
CA LYS A 336 16.49 36.12 17.38
C LYS A 336 15.02 35.95 16.95
N SER A 337 14.33 37.06 16.73
CA SER A 337 13.01 37.04 16.09
C SER A 337 13.09 36.38 14.70
N LEU A 338 12.00 35.74 14.28
CA LEU A 338 11.96 35.04 13.00
C LEU A 338 12.32 35.96 11.83
N ASP A 339 11.88 37.21 11.86
CA ASP A 339 12.16 38.20 10.81
C ASP A 339 13.66 38.50 10.66
N SER A 340 14.40 38.48 11.77
CA SER A 340 15.84 38.76 11.79
C SER A 340 16.71 37.55 11.44
N LEU A 341 16.15 36.34 11.45
CA LEU A 341 16.88 35.12 11.08
C LEU A 341 16.97 34.97 9.57
N THR A 342 18.16 34.61 9.09
CA THR A 342 18.38 34.14 7.72
C THR A 342 17.96 32.67 7.57
N PRO A 343 17.67 32.20 6.34
CA PRO A 343 17.40 30.79 6.09
C PRO A 343 18.47 29.84 6.63
N ASP A 344 19.75 30.19 6.46
CA ASP A 344 20.87 29.37 6.94
C ASP A 344 20.95 29.32 8.47
N GLU A 345 20.69 30.43 9.17
CA GLU A 345 20.60 30.44 10.64
C GLU A 345 19.46 29.55 11.13
N ILE A 346 18.30 29.54 10.45
CA ILE A 346 17.19 28.66 10.81
C ILE A 346 17.60 27.19 10.62
N VAL A 347 18.22 26.84 9.49
CA VAL A 347 18.69 25.46 9.25
C VAL A 347 19.71 25.03 10.31
N GLU A 348 20.60 25.94 10.70
CA GLU A 348 21.60 25.69 11.74
C GLU A 348 20.94 25.45 13.11
N ILE A 349 19.99 26.29 13.51
CA ILE A 349 19.21 26.09 14.74
C ILE A 349 18.53 24.72 14.73
N VAL A 350 17.88 24.36 13.62
CA VAL A 350 17.19 23.07 13.45
C VAL A 350 18.18 21.89 13.51
N ARG A 351 19.38 22.04 12.95
CA ARG A 351 20.45 21.04 12.98
C ARG A 351 20.94 20.85 14.41
N GLU A 352 21.34 21.93 15.07
CA GLU A 352 21.91 21.89 16.42
C GLU A 352 20.89 21.42 17.45
N ALA A 353 19.61 21.77 17.28
CA ALA A 353 18.51 21.25 18.09
C ALA A 353 18.26 19.73 17.89
N GLY A 354 18.92 19.09 16.93
CA GLY A 354 18.82 17.65 16.67
C GLY A 354 17.45 17.24 16.14
N ILE A 355 16.74 18.11 15.42
CA ILE A 355 15.36 17.86 14.99
C ILE A 355 15.34 16.91 13.79
N VAL A 356 14.53 15.87 13.90
CA VAL A 356 14.31 14.87 12.85
C VAL A 356 12.83 14.81 12.45
N GLY A 357 12.53 14.22 11.30
CA GLY A 357 11.17 13.96 10.87
C GLY A 357 10.47 12.99 11.83
N MET A 358 9.49 13.50 12.58
CA MET A 358 8.77 12.79 13.64
C MET A 358 7.53 12.04 13.15
N GLY A 359 7.31 12.00 11.83
CA GLY A 359 6.34 11.10 11.17
C GLY A 359 6.82 9.63 11.06
N GLY A 360 7.93 9.27 11.71
CA GLY A 360 8.41 7.89 11.86
C GLY A 360 9.81 7.63 11.30
N ALA A 361 10.14 8.14 10.11
CA ALA A 361 11.40 7.80 9.44
C ALA A 361 12.67 8.37 10.11
N GLY A 362 12.55 9.42 10.92
CA GLY A 362 13.68 10.03 11.62
C GLY A 362 14.71 10.67 10.69
N PHE A 363 14.30 11.15 9.51
CA PHE A 363 15.22 11.83 8.59
C PHE A 363 15.61 13.22 9.14
N PRO A 364 16.89 13.64 9.13
CA PRO A 364 17.30 14.96 9.63
C PRO A 364 16.52 16.10 8.98
N THR A 365 15.90 16.95 9.79
CA THR A 365 15.03 18.02 9.29
C THR A 365 15.85 19.12 8.61
N SER A 366 17.04 19.41 9.13
CA SER A 366 17.98 20.38 8.54
C SER A 366 18.33 20.04 7.09
N VAL A 367 18.48 18.75 6.76
CA VAL A 367 18.71 18.28 5.38
C VAL A 367 17.48 18.52 4.50
N LYS A 368 16.27 18.28 5.05
CA LYS A 368 15.01 18.51 4.33
C LYS A 368 14.75 20.00 4.04
N LEU A 369 15.25 20.88 4.90
CA LEU A 369 15.14 22.34 4.76
C LEU A 369 16.18 22.96 3.81
N LYS A 370 17.11 22.16 3.27
CA LYS A 370 18.04 22.55 2.20
C LYS A 370 17.77 21.76 0.92
N PRO A 371 16.60 21.94 0.28
CA PRO A 371 16.26 21.23 -0.94
C PRO A 371 17.21 21.62 -2.07
N PRO A 372 17.59 20.67 -2.96
CA PRO A 372 18.48 20.97 -4.09
C PRO A 372 17.77 21.70 -5.23
N LYS A 373 16.46 21.93 -5.11
CA LYS A 373 15.58 22.50 -6.15
C LYS A 373 14.69 23.59 -5.53
N PRO A 374 14.27 24.58 -6.32
CA PRO A 374 13.32 25.60 -5.86
C PRO A 374 12.03 24.98 -5.33
N ILE A 375 11.49 25.57 -4.27
CA ILE A 375 10.25 25.14 -3.61
C ILE A 375 9.24 26.28 -3.70
N ASP A 376 8.04 25.99 -4.19
CA ASP A 376 6.94 26.95 -4.22
C ASP A 376 5.95 26.73 -3.08
N THR A 377 5.82 25.49 -2.58
CA THR A 377 4.81 25.12 -1.57
C THR A 377 5.38 24.26 -0.44
N VAL A 378 5.05 24.62 0.81
CA VAL A 378 5.26 23.78 2.00
C VAL A 378 3.94 23.13 2.40
N LEU A 379 3.95 21.81 2.62
CA LEU A 379 2.80 21.06 3.13
C LEU A 379 3.10 20.58 4.55
N LEU A 380 2.26 20.94 5.52
CA LEU A 380 2.21 20.25 6.79
C LEU A 380 1.27 19.05 6.71
N ASN A 381 1.77 17.90 7.11
CA ASN A 381 1.03 16.66 7.21
C ASN A 381 0.39 16.52 8.59
N GLY A 382 -0.85 16.98 8.71
CA GLY A 382 -1.74 16.81 9.87
C GLY A 382 -2.79 15.71 9.67
N CYS A 383 -2.58 14.80 8.72
CA CYS A 383 -3.53 13.71 8.48
C CYS A 383 -3.55 12.73 9.66
N GLU A 384 -2.38 12.29 10.15
CA GLU A 384 -2.29 11.25 11.19
C GLU A 384 -3.18 10.03 10.85
N CYS A 385 -3.05 9.51 9.62
CA CYS A 385 -3.94 8.48 9.09
C CYS A 385 -3.73 7.08 9.69
N GLU A 386 -2.68 6.89 10.51
CA GLU A 386 -2.50 5.64 11.27
C GLU A 386 -3.66 5.48 12.27
N PRO A 387 -4.34 4.32 12.29
CA PRO A 387 -5.34 4.04 13.30
C PRO A 387 -4.77 4.15 14.71
N TYR A 388 -5.64 4.42 15.68
CA TYR A 388 -5.39 4.62 17.10
C TYR A 388 -4.66 5.92 17.48
N LEU A 389 -3.75 6.42 16.63
CA LEU A 389 -2.89 7.55 17.01
C LEU A 389 -3.64 8.89 16.99
N THR A 390 -3.42 9.72 17.99
CA THR A 390 -4.03 11.07 18.11
C THR A 390 -3.01 12.13 18.57
N ALA A 391 -1.71 11.82 18.52
CA ALA A 391 -0.64 12.64 19.03
C ALA A 391 -0.53 13.97 18.26
N ASP A 392 -0.49 13.90 16.93
CA ASP A 392 -0.44 15.10 16.08
C ASP A 392 -1.77 15.86 16.11
N HIS A 393 -2.91 15.18 16.26
CA HIS A 393 -4.21 15.84 16.51
C HIS A 393 -4.15 16.71 17.77
N ARG A 394 -3.64 16.20 18.90
CA ARG A 394 -3.44 17.02 20.11
C ARG A 394 -2.38 18.11 19.90
N VAL A 395 -1.33 17.87 19.14
CA VAL A 395 -0.36 18.96 18.84
C VAL A 395 -1.04 20.11 18.06
N LEU A 396 -1.94 19.80 17.12
CA LEU A 396 -2.70 20.81 16.39
C LEU A 396 -3.58 21.66 17.31
N LEU A 397 -4.23 21.05 18.31
CA LEU A 397 -5.15 21.75 19.21
C LEU A 397 -4.41 22.55 20.29
N GLU A 398 -3.50 21.91 21.03
CA GLU A 398 -2.83 22.54 22.17
C GLU A 398 -1.67 23.46 21.78
N PHE A 399 -1.05 23.25 20.60
CA PHE A 399 0.11 24.01 20.13
C PHE A 399 -0.11 24.66 18.78
N ALA A 400 -1.35 25.04 18.45
CA ALA A 400 -1.72 25.64 17.16
C ALA A 400 -0.81 26.82 16.78
N ASP A 401 -0.53 27.73 17.70
CA ASP A 401 0.29 28.92 17.45
C ASP A 401 1.76 28.56 17.20
N ASP A 402 2.30 27.57 17.92
CA ASP A 402 3.65 27.06 17.68
C ASP A 402 3.76 26.35 16.32
N VAL A 403 2.71 25.60 15.91
CA VAL A 403 2.67 24.95 14.60
C VAL A 403 2.62 25.98 13.47
N ILE A 404 1.82 27.03 13.61
CA ILE A 404 1.75 28.14 12.65
C ILE A 404 3.08 28.88 12.58
N PHE A 405 3.70 29.19 13.73
CA PHE A 405 5.03 29.81 13.77
C PHE A 405 6.08 28.95 13.06
N GLY A 406 6.12 27.65 13.36
CA GLY A 406 7.03 26.72 12.71
C GLY A 406 6.78 26.62 11.20
N LEU A 407 5.53 26.69 10.73
CA LEU A 407 5.21 26.71 9.30
C LEU A 407 5.79 27.96 8.64
N LYS A 408 5.60 29.14 9.24
CA LYS A 408 6.19 30.39 8.74
C LYS A 408 7.71 30.31 8.68
N ALA A 409 8.34 29.71 9.68
CA ALA A 409 9.78 29.47 9.67
C ALA A 409 10.20 28.58 8.50
N ILE A 410 9.52 27.46 8.26
CA ILE A 410 9.82 26.56 7.13
C ILE A 410 9.63 27.28 5.79
N VAL A 411 8.50 27.99 5.60
CA VAL A 411 8.19 28.76 4.38
C VAL A 411 9.31 29.76 4.08
N LYS A 412 9.72 30.53 5.08
CA LYS A 412 10.85 31.47 4.97
C LYS A 412 12.16 30.77 4.63
N THR A 413 12.48 29.65 5.29
CA THR A 413 13.74 28.92 5.08
C THR A 413 13.88 28.39 3.67
N VAL A 414 12.82 27.84 3.09
CA VAL A 414 12.89 27.24 1.75
C VAL A 414 12.53 28.23 0.63
N GLY A 415 12.15 29.46 0.98
CA GLY A 415 11.73 30.48 0.03
C GLY A 415 10.42 30.17 -0.69
N ALA A 416 9.52 29.42 -0.04
CA ALA A 416 8.22 29.09 -0.62
C ALA A 416 7.26 30.28 -0.59
N GLU A 417 6.31 30.30 -1.53
CA GLU A 417 5.26 31.32 -1.59
C GLU A 417 4.07 30.94 -0.71
N LYS A 418 3.86 29.64 -0.47
CA LYS A 418 2.66 29.12 0.18
C LYS A 418 2.95 28.04 1.22
N GLY A 419 2.29 28.12 2.37
CA GLY A 419 2.22 27.06 3.37
C GLY A 419 0.81 26.47 3.45
N ILE A 420 0.68 25.14 3.46
CA ILE A 420 -0.62 24.47 3.55
C ILE A 420 -0.64 23.48 4.70
N ILE A 421 -1.59 23.60 5.62
CA ILE A 421 -1.84 22.63 6.69
C ILE A 421 -2.92 21.65 6.21
N VAL A 422 -2.54 20.40 5.99
CA VAL A 422 -3.48 19.38 5.47
C VAL A 422 -3.98 18.53 6.62
N ILE A 423 -5.29 18.56 6.86
CA ILE A 423 -5.95 17.86 7.99
C ILE A 423 -7.04 16.95 7.43
N GLU A 424 -7.18 15.73 7.95
CA GLU A 424 -8.27 14.83 7.55
C GLU A 424 -9.63 15.25 8.14
N ASP A 425 -10.72 14.96 7.42
CA ASP A 425 -12.10 15.34 7.76
C ASP A 425 -12.64 14.74 9.07
N ASN A 426 -11.93 13.80 9.67
CA ASN A 426 -12.22 13.25 10.99
C ASN A 426 -11.75 14.12 12.17
N LYS A 427 -11.12 15.29 11.92
CA LYS A 427 -10.64 16.22 12.97
C LYS A 427 -11.27 17.61 12.80
N PRO A 428 -12.61 17.74 12.90
CA PRO A 428 -13.31 18.99 12.64
C PRO A 428 -12.88 20.13 13.56
N ASP A 429 -12.55 19.82 14.82
CA ASP A 429 -12.05 20.76 15.83
C ASP A 429 -10.71 21.40 15.44
N ALA A 430 -9.76 20.60 14.95
CA ALA A 430 -8.47 21.09 14.47
C ALA A 430 -8.62 21.90 13.18
N ILE A 431 -9.52 21.48 12.28
CA ILE A 431 -9.81 22.24 11.06
C ILE A 431 -10.36 23.62 11.43
N GLU A 432 -11.40 23.67 12.27
CA GLU A 432 -12.02 24.92 12.71
C GLU A 432 -11.00 25.86 13.36
N LEU A 433 -10.22 25.36 14.32
CA LEU A 433 -9.23 26.14 15.05
C LEU A 433 -8.15 26.72 14.12
N LEU A 434 -7.54 25.88 13.28
CA LEU A 434 -6.44 26.31 12.42
C LEU A 434 -6.94 27.22 11.29
N THR A 435 -8.13 26.98 10.74
CA THR A 435 -8.74 27.88 9.75
C THR A 435 -8.99 29.25 10.36
N ALA A 436 -9.54 29.32 11.58
CA ALA A 436 -9.75 30.59 12.27
C ALA A 436 -8.43 31.35 12.53
N LYS A 437 -7.39 30.64 13.01
CA LYS A 437 -6.09 31.24 13.31
C LYS A 437 -5.29 31.67 12.07
N THR A 438 -5.60 31.15 10.89
CA THR A 438 -4.89 31.45 9.65
C THR A 438 -5.69 32.33 8.68
N ALA A 439 -6.91 32.75 9.05
CA ALA A 439 -7.83 33.49 8.18
C ALA A 439 -7.22 34.79 7.59
N ASP A 440 -6.40 35.50 8.38
CA ASP A 440 -5.76 36.76 7.98
C ASP A 440 -4.35 36.57 7.40
N MET A 441 -3.93 35.33 7.15
CA MET A 441 -2.58 34.99 6.66
C MET A 441 -2.65 34.49 5.21
N ALA A 442 -2.57 35.41 4.24
CA ALA A 442 -2.78 35.10 2.83
C ALA A 442 -1.82 34.04 2.26
N GLU A 443 -0.64 33.90 2.85
CA GLU A 443 0.38 32.91 2.47
C GLU A 443 0.11 31.50 3.05
N LEU A 444 -0.83 31.36 4.00
CA LEU A 444 -1.15 30.10 4.66
C LEU A 444 -2.57 29.63 4.32
N GLU A 445 -2.75 28.31 4.19
CA GLU A 445 -4.06 27.71 3.90
C GLU A 445 -4.26 26.44 4.75
N VAL A 446 -5.49 26.18 5.18
CA VAL A 446 -5.89 24.89 5.74
C VAL A 446 -6.69 24.12 4.68
N VAL A 447 -6.24 22.90 4.35
CA VAL A 447 -6.90 22.03 3.38
C VAL A 447 -7.45 20.79 4.07
N THR A 448 -8.75 20.56 3.94
CA THR A 448 -9.40 19.34 4.41
C THR A 448 -9.20 18.19 3.41
N ALA A 449 -8.59 17.10 3.86
CA ALA A 449 -8.45 15.86 3.11
C ALA A 449 -9.51 14.84 3.57
N LYS A 450 -9.90 13.93 2.66
CA LYS A 450 -10.80 12.83 3.02
C LYS A 450 -10.03 11.80 3.83
N THR A 451 -10.59 11.34 4.95
CA THR A 451 -9.99 10.27 5.75
C THR A 451 -9.76 9.01 4.90
N LYS A 452 -8.50 8.65 4.72
CA LYS A 452 -8.10 7.51 3.89
C LYS A 452 -6.69 7.07 4.25
N TYR A 453 -6.44 5.79 4.43
CA TYR A 453 -5.06 5.32 4.61
C TYR A 453 -4.43 4.94 3.26
N PRO A 454 -3.17 5.30 2.94
CA PRO A 454 -2.22 6.13 3.70
C PRO A 454 -2.16 7.58 3.19
N GLN A 455 -3.17 8.41 3.46
CA GLN A 455 -3.25 9.81 2.99
C GLN A 455 -2.07 10.65 3.51
N GLY A 456 -1.55 10.34 4.70
CA GLY A 456 -0.36 10.95 5.28
C GLY A 456 0.97 10.52 4.64
N ALA A 457 1.00 9.60 3.67
CA ALA A 457 2.22 9.35 2.92
C ALA A 457 2.55 10.55 2.02
N GLU A 458 3.79 11.06 2.05
CA GLU A 458 4.14 12.33 1.41
C GLU A 458 3.75 12.39 -0.09
N LYS A 459 4.01 11.31 -0.85
CA LYS A 459 3.65 11.24 -2.27
C LYS A 459 2.14 11.27 -2.49
N MET A 460 1.36 10.69 -1.59
CA MET A 460 -0.11 10.67 -1.66
C MET A 460 -0.71 12.02 -1.26
N LEU A 461 -0.12 12.66 -0.24
CA LEU A 461 -0.50 13.99 0.20
C LEU A 461 -0.29 15.02 -0.93
N ILE A 462 0.88 15.02 -1.56
CA ILE A 462 1.21 15.90 -2.70
C ILE A 462 0.24 15.65 -3.87
N LYS A 463 0.01 14.39 -4.24
CA LYS A 463 -0.92 14.03 -5.32
C LYS A 463 -2.35 14.46 -5.00
N ARG A 464 -2.78 14.35 -3.74
CA ARG A 464 -4.13 14.75 -3.30
C ARG A 464 -4.34 16.26 -3.41
N VAL A 465 -3.41 17.03 -2.84
CA VAL A 465 -3.54 18.48 -2.61
C VAL A 465 -3.08 19.28 -3.83
N LEU A 466 -1.89 18.99 -4.35
CA LEU A 466 -1.27 19.78 -5.43
C LEU A 466 -1.50 19.18 -6.82
N LYS A 467 -2.05 17.96 -6.91
CA LYS A 467 -2.18 17.20 -8.17
C LYS A 467 -0.86 16.95 -8.89
N ARG A 468 0.26 17.04 -8.16
CA ARG A 468 1.61 16.76 -8.67
C ARG A 468 2.00 15.31 -8.36
N GLN A 469 2.73 14.67 -9.27
CA GLN A 469 3.21 13.30 -9.09
C GLN A 469 4.72 13.30 -8.88
N VAL A 470 5.17 12.87 -7.71
CA VAL A 470 6.60 12.65 -7.43
C VAL A 470 7.10 11.48 -8.29
N PRO A 471 8.18 11.65 -9.07
CA PRO A 471 8.69 10.59 -9.92
C PRO A 471 9.22 9.38 -9.11
N SER A 472 9.35 8.24 -9.78
CA SER A 472 10.01 7.05 -9.22
C SER A 472 11.44 7.42 -8.80
N GLY A 473 11.86 6.97 -7.61
CA GLY A 473 13.14 7.37 -7.00
C GLY A 473 13.30 8.85 -6.63
N GLY A 474 12.33 9.71 -6.97
CA GLY A 474 12.36 11.13 -6.67
C GLY A 474 11.86 11.52 -5.27
N LEU A 475 12.10 12.77 -4.93
CA LEU A 475 11.76 13.45 -3.67
C LEU A 475 10.66 14.50 -3.88
N PRO A 476 9.94 14.94 -2.82
CA PRO A 476 9.01 16.06 -2.90
C PRO A 476 9.56 17.32 -3.58
N ALA A 477 10.85 17.61 -3.39
CA ALA A 477 11.53 18.76 -4.01
C ALA A 477 11.56 18.67 -5.56
N ASP A 478 11.47 17.47 -6.15
CA ASP A 478 11.41 17.30 -7.61
C ASP A 478 10.12 17.85 -8.23
N VAL A 479 9.11 18.10 -7.41
CA VAL A 479 7.83 18.69 -7.80
C VAL A 479 7.54 19.99 -7.06
N GLY A 480 8.58 20.68 -6.59
CA GLY A 480 8.50 22.03 -6.02
C GLY A 480 7.90 22.11 -4.61
N CYS A 481 7.97 21.04 -3.81
CA CYS A 481 7.37 21.04 -2.48
C CYS A 481 8.23 20.42 -1.37
N VAL A 482 7.98 20.86 -0.13
CA VAL A 482 8.51 20.25 1.10
C VAL A 482 7.34 19.81 1.96
N VAL A 483 7.38 18.57 2.46
CA VAL A 483 6.36 18.03 3.37
C VAL A 483 6.93 17.91 4.77
N SER A 484 6.31 18.50 5.80
CA SER A 484 6.75 18.35 7.20
C SER A 484 5.64 17.79 8.08
N ASN A 485 5.99 17.04 9.12
CA ASN A 485 5.03 16.54 10.10
C ASN A 485 4.70 17.63 11.14
N ILE A 486 3.49 17.62 11.71
CA ILE A 486 3.05 18.61 12.71
C ILE A 486 4.00 18.70 13.90
N SER A 487 4.30 17.58 14.54
CA SER A 487 5.22 17.55 15.67
C SER A 487 6.60 18.11 15.30
N THR A 488 7.12 17.79 14.09
CA THR A 488 8.41 18.32 13.63
C THR A 488 8.39 19.83 13.51
N THR A 489 7.31 20.37 12.95
CA THR A 489 7.13 21.82 12.80
C THR A 489 7.02 22.52 14.16
N LYS A 490 6.31 21.93 15.12
CA LYS A 490 6.26 22.43 16.51
C LYS A 490 7.65 22.43 17.16
N ALA A 491 8.46 21.39 16.94
CA ALA A 491 9.83 21.34 17.47
C ALA A 491 10.73 22.43 16.87
N ILE A 492 10.54 22.80 15.59
CA ILE A 492 11.24 23.95 14.99
C ILE A 492 10.87 25.24 15.72
N SER A 493 9.59 25.41 16.04
CA SER A 493 9.11 26.55 16.84
C SER A 493 9.81 26.61 18.21
N ASP A 494 9.86 25.50 18.94
CA ASP A 494 10.53 25.44 20.25
C ASP A 494 12.01 25.77 20.16
N ALA A 495 12.71 25.26 19.15
CA ALA A 495 14.13 25.51 18.95
C ALA A 495 14.43 26.99 18.66
N ILE A 496 13.57 27.66 17.89
CA ILE A 496 13.74 29.09 17.56
C ILE A 496 13.31 29.98 18.73
N GLN A 497 12.10 29.78 19.24
CA GLN A 497 11.49 30.68 20.22
C GLN A 497 12.04 30.49 21.63
N LYS A 498 12.44 29.26 21.99
CA LYS A 498 12.85 28.90 23.36
C LYS A 498 14.32 28.47 23.43
N GLY A 499 14.97 28.19 22.29
CA GLY A 499 16.29 27.56 22.26
C GLY A 499 16.26 26.09 22.69
N MET A 500 15.07 25.49 22.78
CA MET A 500 14.92 24.14 23.32
C MET A 500 15.17 23.09 22.23
N PRO A 501 16.18 22.21 22.38
CA PRO A 501 16.39 21.11 21.45
C PRO A 501 15.29 20.05 21.56
N LEU A 502 15.26 19.10 20.63
CA LEU A 502 14.26 18.03 20.66
C LEU A 502 14.55 17.04 21.80
N VAL A 503 13.92 17.30 22.95
CA VAL A 503 14.05 16.51 24.20
C VAL A 503 12.72 15.92 24.69
N GLU A 504 11.59 16.37 24.14
CA GLU A 504 10.24 15.90 24.47
C GLU A 504 9.52 15.40 23.21
N ARG A 505 8.63 14.43 23.40
CA ARG A 505 7.77 13.89 22.34
C ARG A 505 6.34 13.72 22.85
N VAL A 506 5.36 14.11 22.04
CA VAL A 506 3.96 13.73 22.28
C VAL A 506 3.74 12.29 21.80
N VAL A 507 3.24 11.43 22.68
CA VAL A 507 3.02 10.00 22.43
C VAL A 507 1.57 9.65 22.78
N THR A 508 0.87 9.00 21.85
CA THR A 508 -0.44 8.38 22.16
C THR A 508 -0.22 7.00 22.76
N VAL A 509 -0.79 6.73 23.94
CA VAL A 509 -0.83 5.39 24.55
C VAL A 509 -2.28 4.91 24.53
N THR A 510 -2.57 3.83 23.81
CA THR A 510 -3.97 3.50 23.45
C THR A 510 -4.12 2.03 23.04
N GLY A 511 -5.35 1.63 22.71
CA GLY A 511 -5.71 0.25 22.34
C GLY A 511 -6.67 -0.38 23.34
N GLU A 512 -7.35 -1.43 22.90
CA GLU A 512 -8.38 -2.16 23.65
C GLU A 512 -7.88 -2.66 25.01
N HIS A 513 -6.56 -2.87 25.15
CA HIS A 513 -5.95 -3.47 26.33
C HIS A 513 -5.18 -2.48 27.22
N VAL A 514 -5.28 -1.17 26.97
CA VAL A 514 -4.70 -0.13 27.84
C VAL A 514 -5.77 0.37 28.83
N LYS A 515 -5.52 0.26 30.14
CA LYS A 515 -6.52 0.67 31.15
C LYS A 515 -6.82 2.17 31.16
N LYS A 516 -5.78 3.00 31.00
CA LYS A 516 -5.88 4.47 31.00
C LYS A 516 -5.22 5.02 29.73
N PRO A 517 -5.92 4.93 28.57
CA PRO A 517 -5.41 5.48 27.32
C PRO A 517 -5.32 7.02 27.41
N GLY A 518 -4.43 7.61 26.62
CA GLY A 518 -4.25 9.07 26.60
C GLY A 518 -3.12 9.54 25.69
N ASN A 519 -2.95 10.86 25.64
CA ASN A 519 -1.85 11.51 24.94
C ASN A 519 -0.93 12.19 25.97
N TYR A 520 0.37 11.91 25.87
CA TYR A 520 1.34 12.33 26.88
C TYR A 520 2.53 13.07 26.26
N ILE A 521 2.96 14.17 26.86
CA ILE A 521 4.27 14.79 26.62
C ILE A 521 5.28 14.02 27.46
N VAL A 522 6.21 13.33 26.80
CA VAL A 522 7.16 12.41 27.42
C VAL A 522 8.60 12.86 27.12
N LYS A 523 9.49 12.80 28.11
CA LYS A 523 10.92 13.00 27.91
C LYS A 523 11.50 11.91 27.02
N ILE A 524 12.30 12.27 26.03
CA ILE A 524 13.01 11.29 25.20
C ILE A 524 13.93 10.45 26.09
N GLY A 525 13.90 9.13 25.88
CA GLY A 525 14.62 8.16 26.68
C GLY A 525 13.85 7.58 27.87
N THR A 526 12.64 8.08 28.15
CA THR A 526 11.71 7.45 29.11
C THR A 526 11.40 6.02 28.67
N ASN A 527 11.29 5.10 29.63
CA ASN A 527 10.99 3.71 29.33
C ASN A 527 9.54 3.52 28.86
N THR A 528 9.32 2.72 27.82
CA THR A 528 7.97 2.36 27.37
C THR A 528 7.21 1.57 28.43
N LYS A 529 7.90 0.75 29.24
CA LYS A 529 7.31 0.04 30.38
C LYS A 529 6.74 1.01 31.41
N ASP A 530 7.50 2.03 31.81
CA ASP A 530 7.05 3.01 32.81
C ASP A 530 5.83 3.80 32.30
N LEU A 531 5.81 4.11 31.00
CA LEU A 531 4.69 4.75 30.34
C LEU A 531 3.42 3.88 30.36
N LEU A 532 3.55 2.57 30.11
CA LEU A 532 2.44 1.61 30.18
C LEU A 532 1.96 1.40 31.63
N ASP A 533 2.89 1.30 32.59
CA ASP A 533 2.57 1.13 34.01
C ASP A 533 1.80 2.34 34.54
N TYR A 534 2.22 3.56 34.16
CA TYR A 534 1.48 4.80 34.46
C TYR A 534 0.06 4.82 33.87
N CYS A 535 -0.12 4.17 32.71
CA CYS A 535 -1.43 3.98 32.09
C CYS A 535 -2.24 2.83 32.73
N GLY A 536 -1.83 2.33 33.90
CA GLY A 536 -2.52 1.27 34.64
C GLY A 536 -2.16 -0.16 34.19
N GLY A 537 -1.16 -0.29 33.32
CA GLY A 537 -0.72 -1.54 32.72
C GLY A 537 -1.66 -2.04 31.61
N ILE A 538 -1.35 -3.25 31.14
CA ILE A 538 -2.07 -3.92 30.06
C ILE A 538 -3.03 -4.97 30.65
N THR A 539 -4.21 -5.11 30.06
CA THR A 539 -5.20 -6.15 30.40
C THR A 539 -5.22 -7.25 29.36
N GLY A 540 -5.66 -8.45 29.73
CA GLY A 540 -5.73 -9.59 28.80
C GLY A 540 -4.43 -10.39 28.74
N GLU A 541 -4.52 -11.62 28.27
CA GLU A 541 -3.39 -12.55 28.17
C GLU A 541 -2.77 -12.60 26.76
N ASP A 542 -3.55 -12.23 25.73
CA ASP A 542 -3.16 -12.36 24.33
C ASP A 542 -3.12 -11.00 23.62
N VAL A 543 -2.09 -10.24 23.96
CA VAL A 543 -1.96 -8.84 23.55
C VAL A 543 -0.68 -8.61 22.77
N THR A 544 -0.82 -7.93 21.63
CA THR A 544 0.32 -7.44 20.84
C THR A 544 0.56 -5.97 21.14
N ILE A 545 1.75 -5.66 21.66
CA ILE A 545 2.21 -4.28 21.89
C ILE A 545 2.98 -3.81 20.65
N LYS A 546 2.69 -2.60 20.17
CA LYS A 546 3.44 -1.98 19.06
C LYS A 546 3.90 -0.57 19.39
N ALA A 547 5.11 -0.22 18.93
CA ALA A 547 5.57 1.16 18.81
C ALA A 547 5.13 1.74 17.45
N GLY A 548 4.32 2.80 17.48
CA GLY A 548 3.64 3.40 16.33
C GLY A 548 2.19 2.94 16.18
N GLY A 549 1.61 3.15 15.01
CA GLY A 549 0.22 2.78 14.71
C GLY A 549 0.02 1.32 14.34
N SER A 550 -1.22 0.90 14.12
CA SER A 550 -1.54 -0.51 13.82
C SER A 550 -1.01 -0.98 12.47
N MET A 551 -0.89 -0.07 11.50
CA MET A 551 -0.53 -0.38 10.11
C MET A 551 0.98 -0.41 9.89
N MET A 552 1.75 0.59 10.37
CA MET A 552 3.21 0.60 10.20
C MET A 552 4.01 0.36 11.48
N GLY A 553 3.35 0.25 12.63
CA GLY A 553 4.03 0.06 13.92
C GLY A 553 4.85 -1.22 14.01
N PHE A 554 5.87 -1.16 14.87
CA PHE A 554 6.81 -2.23 15.16
C PHE A 554 6.32 -3.02 16.36
N VAL A 555 6.20 -4.34 16.22
CA VAL A 555 5.85 -5.22 17.34
C VAL A 555 6.99 -5.20 18.37
N LEU A 556 6.65 -4.92 19.62
CA LEU A 556 7.58 -4.93 20.74
C LEU A 556 7.53 -6.30 21.41
N THR A 557 8.64 -7.03 21.34
CA THR A 557 8.82 -8.28 22.11
C THR A 557 9.25 -8.02 23.56
N ASP A 558 9.68 -6.79 23.84
CA ASP A 558 10.04 -6.30 25.17
C ASP A 558 9.62 -4.83 25.28
N THR A 559 8.98 -4.46 26.39
CA THR A 559 8.58 -3.09 26.70
C THR A 559 9.70 -2.27 27.33
N ASN A 560 10.82 -2.89 27.71
CA ASN A 560 12.03 -2.23 28.21
C ASN A 560 12.83 -1.57 27.06
N VAL A 561 12.18 -0.64 26.37
CA VAL A 561 12.72 0.14 25.25
C VAL A 561 12.41 1.62 25.44
N PRO A 562 13.31 2.52 25.04
CA PRO A 562 13.14 3.96 25.25
C PRO A 562 12.15 4.57 24.24
N ILE A 563 11.43 5.60 24.69
CA ILE A 563 10.73 6.54 23.82
C ILE A 563 11.76 7.38 23.06
N MET A 564 11.63 7.43 21.73
CA MET A 564 12.59 8.07 20.83
C MET A 564 11.96 9.28 20.13
N LYS A 565 12.77 10.07 19.43
CA LYS A 565 12.30 11.20 18.60
C LYS A 565 11.16 10.79 17.64
N GLY A 566 11.25 9.60 17.06
CA GLY A 566 10.25 9.07 16.13
C GLY A 566 9.05 8.37 16.78
N SER A 567 8.99 8.22 18.11
CA SER A 567 7.92 7.50 18.80
C SER A 567 6.66 8.36 18.90
N ASN A 568 5.66 8.13 18.04
CA ASN A 568 4.39 8.87 18.07
C ASN A 568 3.26 8.13 18.81
N GLY A 569 3.41 6.83 19.07
CA GLY A 569 2.46 6.11 19.89
C GLY A 569 2.95 4.74 20.37
N ILE A 570 2.26 4.22 21.38
CA ILE A 570 2.37 2.86 21.90
C ILE A 570 0.95 2.29 21.93
N ILE A 571 0.71 1.20 21.21
CA ILE A 571 -0.61 0.58 21.17
C ILE A 571 -0.58 -0.83 21.75
N ALA A 572 -1.62 -1.21 22.49
CA ALA A 572 -1.85 -2.57 22.98
C ALA A 572 -3.17 -3.10 22.43
N VAL A 573 -3.09 -3.99 21.43
CA VAL A 573 -4.23 -4.48 20.65
C VAL A 573 -4.28 -6.00 20.66
N ASP A 574 -5.42 -6.57 20.25
CA ASP A 574 -5.56 -8.03 20.11
C ASP A 574 -4.47 -8.62 19.20
N THR A 575 -3.92 -9.76 19.61
CA THR A 575 -3.02 -10.54 18.76
C THR A 575 -3.79 -11.12 17.58
N GLY A 576 -3.24 -10.95 16.38
CA GLY A 576 -3.81 -11.57 15.18
C GLY A 576 -3.43 -13.05 15.08
N HIS A 577 -4.39 -13.97 15.26
CA HIS A 577 -4.16 -15.42 15.18
C HIS A 577 -4.33 -16.05 13.80
N THR A 578 -4.60 -15.24 12.77
CA THR A 578 -4.86 -15.79 11.43
C THR A 578 -3.56 -16.26 10.78
N ALA A 579 -3.45 -17.57 10.55
CA ALA A 579 -2.30 -18.18 9.91
C ALA A 579 -2.17 -17.78 8.44
N GLU A 580 -0.93 -17.68 7.95
CA GLU A 580 -0.63 -17.55 6.53
C GLU A 580 -1.21 -18.74 5.76
N GLN A 581 -1.80 -18.47 4.60
CA GLN A 581 -2.33 -19.46 3.66
C GLN A 581 -1.71 -19.23 2.27
N PRO A 582 -1.73 -20.23 1.38
CA PRO A 582 -1.27 -20.05 0.01
C PRO A 582 -1.98 -18.90 -0.71
N CYS A 583 -1.23 -18.17 -1.54
CA CYS A 583 -1.78 -17.06 -2.33
C CYS A 583 -2.81 -17.56 -3.34
N ILE A 584 -4.06 -17.09 -3.20
CA ILE A 584 -5.17 -17.39 -4.13
C ILE A 584 -5.21 -16.48 -5.36
N LYS A 585 -4.23 -15.57 -5.50
CA LYS A 585 -4.11 -14.64 -6.64
C LYS A 585 -5.37 -13.79 -6.92
N CYS A 586 -6.08 -13.39 -5.85
CA CYS A 586 -7.34 -12.65 -5.96
C CYS A 586 -7.20 -11.24 -6.57
N GLY A 587 -6.01 -10.63 -6.49
CA GLY A 587 -5.72 -9.29 -7.03
C GLY A 587 -5.94 -8.13 -6.05
N ARG A 588 -6.57 -8.37 -4.89
CA ARG A 588 -6.91 -7.31 -3.90
C ARG A 588 -5.71 -6.45 -3.48
N CYS A 589 -4.54 -7.05 -3.35
CA CYS A 589 -3.31 -6.33 -3.00
C CYS A 589 -2.87 -5.29 -4.06
N VAL A 590 -3.22 -5.51 -5.33
CA VAL A 590 -2.97 -4.57 -6.44
C VAL A 590 -3.96 -3.42 -6.37
N ASP A 591 -5.23 -3.73 -6.08
CA ASP A 591 -6.31 -2.75 -6.01
C ASP A 591 -6.07 -1.70 -4.91
N VAL A 592 -5.50 -2.12 -3.78
CA VAL A 592 -5.21 -1.22 -2.65
C VAL A 592 -3.82 -0.60 -2.71
N CYS A 593 -2.99 -0.88 -3.72
CA CYS A 593 -1.63 -0.33 -3.74
C CYS A 593 -1.64 1.13 -4.17
N PRO A 594 -1.28 2.09 -3.28
CA PRO A 594 -1.33 3.51 -3.62
C PRO A 594 -0.26 3.95 -4.64
N MET A 595 0.79 3.15 -4.79
CA MET A 595 1.84 3.34 -5.79
C MET A 595 1.55 2.61 -7.10
N GLU A 596 0.37 1.98 -7.22
CA GLU A 596 -0.04 1.27 -8.43
C GLU A 596 0.91 0.11 -8.79
N LEU A 597 1.60 -0.45 -7.78
CA LEU A 597 2.48 -1.62 -7.92
C LEU A 597 1.65 -2.91 -7.92
N SER A 598 2.32 -4.03 -8.16
CA SER A 598 1.70 -5.37 -8.16
C SER A 598 2.25 -6.27 -7.04
N PRO A 599 1.82 -6.10 -5.77
CA PRO A 599 2.44 -6.79 -4.62
C PRO A 599 2.43 -8.31 -4.68
N LEU A 600 1.49 -8.94 -5.41
CA LEU A 600 1.49 -10.40 -5.57
C LEU A 600 2.79 -10.93 -6.17
N TYR A 601 3.42 -10.17 -7.08
CA TYR A 601 4.70 -10.58 -7.66
C TYR A 601 5.83 -10.45 -6.64
N PHE A 602 5.75 -9.50 -5.71
CA PHE A 602 6.72 -9.40 -4.62
C PHE A 602 6.62 -10.58 -3.66
N ALA A 603 5.42 -11.07 -3.33
CA ALA A 603 5.30 -12.31 -2.57
C ALA A 603 5.98 -13.48 -3.32
N LYS A 604 5.57 -13.70 -4.58
CA LYS A 604 6.12 -14.77 -5.41
C LYS A 604 7.65 -14.71 -5.53
N PHE A 605 8.18 -13.54 -5.90
CA PHE A 605 9.61 -13.37 -6.12
C PHE A 605 10.42 -13.42 -4.83
N ALA A 606 9.84 -13.07 -3.67
CA ALA A 606 10.52 -13.30 -2.39
C ALA A 606 10.68 -14.79 -2.10
N ASP A 607 9.63 -15.57 -2.34
CA ASP A 607 9.63 -17.02 -2.11
C ASP A 607 10.63 -17.75 -3.04
N GLU A 608 10.82 -17.22 -4.24
CA GLU A 608 11.77 -17.72 -5.24
C GLU A 608 13.16 -17.08 -5.12
N GLU A 609 13.39 -16.18 -4.16
CA GLU A 609 14.59 -15.33 -4.04
C GLU A 609 14.98 -14.59 -5.34
N ASN A 610 13.99 -14.31 -6.20
CA ASN A 610 14.16 -13.61 -7.47
C ASN A 610 14.19 -12.08 -7.27
N TRP A 611 15.28 -11.60 -6.69
CA TRP A 611 15.48 -10.19 -6.38
C TRP A 611 15.56 -9.31 -7.63
N GLN A 612 16.12 -9.83 -8.74
CA GLN A 612 16.12 -9.11 -10.02
C GLN A 612 14.69 -8.90 -10.53
N GLY A 613 13.83 -9.91 -10.45
CA GLY A 613 12.41 -9.78 -10.78
C GLY A 613 11.67 -8.75 -9.92
N MET A 614 12.05 -8.61 -8.64
CA MET A 614 11.53 -7.53 -7.80
C MET A 614 11.99 -6.14 -8.25
N LYS A 615 13.27 -6.01 -8.61
CA LYS A 615 13.85 -4.77 -9.14
C LYS A 615 13.14 -4.34 -10.42
N ASP A 616 12.94 -5.28 -11.36
CA ASP A 616 12.21 -5.06 -12.61
C ASP A 616 10.73 -4.68 -12.41
N LYS A 617 10.18 -4.99 -11.22
CA LYS A 617 8.84 -4.59 -10.78
C LYS A 617 8.82 -3.36 -9.88
N ASN A 618 9.89 -2.57 -9.85
CA ASN A 618 10.01 -1.30 -9.11
C ASN A 618 9.73 -1.44 -7.62
N ILE A 619 10.23 -2.50 -6.98
CA ILE A 619 10.09 -2.72 -5.52
C ILE A 619 10.51 -1.51 -4.67
N MET A 620 11.48 -0.74 -5.16
CA MET A 620 12.02 0.44 -4.46
C MET A 620 11.00 1.58 -4.33
N ASP A 621 9.97 1.63 -5.17
CA ASP A 621 8.89 2.61 -5.07
C ASP A 621 7.85 2.27 -4.01
N CYS A 622 7.83 1.04 -3.49
CA CYS A 622 6.92 0.67 -2.42
C CYS A 622 7.21 1.51 -1.17
N LEU A 623 6.20 2.06 -0.51
CA LEU A 623 6.35 2.80 0.76
C LEU A 623 6.07 1.98 2.02
N GLU A 624 5.96 0.64 1.90
CA GLU A 624 5.79 -0.27 3.04
C GLU A 624 4.54 -0.01 3.91
N CYS A 625 3.53 0.66 3.35
CA CYS A 625 2.27 1.03 4.05
C CYS A 625 1.39 -0.13 4.51
N ARG A 626 1.75 -1.41 4.30
CA ARG A 626 0.94 -2.57 4.71
C ARG A 626 -0.50 -2.65 4.12
N CYS A 627 -0.96 -1.74 3.25
CA CYS A 627 -2.29 -1.82 2.62
C CYS A 627 -2.56 -3.19 2.00
N CYS A 628 -1.57 -3.71 1.27
CA CYS A 628 -1.64 -4.98 0.56
C CYS A 628 -1.71 -6.20 1.49
N GLU A 629 -1.03 -6.15 2.64
CA GLU A 629 -1.03 -7.18 3.66
C GLU A 629 -2.33 -7.16 4.46
N TYR A 630 -2.81 -5.96 4.82
CA TYR A 630 -4.06 -5.76 5.54
C TYR A 630 -5.27 -6.35 4.79
N ILE A 631 -5.36 -6.13 3.47
CA ILE A 631 -6.48 -6.63 2.65
C ILE A 631 -6.33 -8.11 2.24
N CYS A 632 -5.19 -8.75 2.53
CA CYS A 632 -4.87 -10.07 2.03
C CYS A 632 -5.68 -11.15 2.73
N SER A 633 -6.61 -11.80 2.01
CA SER A 633 -7.38 -12.94 2.54
C SER A 633 -6.50 -14.13 2.94
N SER A 634 -5.35 -14.28 2.29
CA SER A 634 -4.37 -15.35 2.57
C SER A 634 -3.39 -15.00 3.68
N ARG A 635 -3.47 -13.80 4.29
CA ARG A 635 -2.60 -13.34 5.40
C ARG A 635 -1.09 -13.46 5.11
N ILE A 636 -0.71 -13.31 3.84
CA ILE A 636 0.70 -13.32 3.42
C ILE A 636 1.41 -12.11 4.03
N PRO A 637 2.57 -12.28 4.69
CA PRO A 637 3.36 -11.21 5.30
C PRO A 637 4.12 -10.40 4.23
N LEU A 638 3.38 -9.73 3.36
CA LEU A 638 3.86 -9.00 2.19
C LEU A 638 4.91 -7.95 2.56
N VAL A 639 4.74 -7.20 3.66
CA VAL A 639 5.68 -6.15 4.05
C VAL A 639 7.04 -6.73 4.45
N ALA A 640 7.06 -7.85 5.16
CA ALA A 640 8.31 -8.53 5.52
C ALA A 640 9.07 -8.98 4.27
N LYS A 641 8.36 -9.61 3.31
CA LYS A 641 8.91 -10.02 2.01
C LYS A 641 9.41 -8.84 1.19
N ILE A 642 8.66 -7.73 1.16
CA ILE A 642 9.06 -6.48 0.49
C ILE A 642 10.33 -5.88 1.11
N LYS A 643 10.42 -5.84 2.44
CA LYS A 643 11.61 -5.33 3.16
C LYS A 643 12.85 -6.17 2.83
N ALA A 644 12.72 -7.50 2.84
CA ALA A 644 13.79 -8.41 2.43
C ALA A 644 14.23 -8.13 0.98
N GLY A 645 13.28 -8.03 0.05
CA GLY A 645 13.54 -7.71 -1.35
C GLY A 645 14.24 -6.36 -1.55
N LYS A 646 13.80 -5.30 -0.87
CA LYS A 646 14.47 -3.99 -0.93
C LYS A 646 15.91 -4.05 -0.41
N ASN A 647 16.14 -4.77 0.68
CA ASN A 647 17.48 -4.93 1.22
C ASN A 647 18.40 -5.69 0.26
N ALA A 648 17.89 -6.77 -0.35
CA ALA A 648 18.62 -7.51 -1.37
C ALA A 648 18.94 -6.62 -2.59
N VAL A 649 17.95 -5.90 -3.12
CA VAL A 649 18.13 -5.00 -4.27
C VAL A 649 19.11 -3.86 -3.99
N ARG A 650 19.16 -3.32 -2.77
CA ARG A 650 20.17 -2.32 -2.36
C ARG A 650 21.59 -2.90 -2.37
N GLY A 651 21.73 -4.20 -2.10
CA GLY A 651 23.01 -4.91 -2.14
C GLY A 651 23.48 -5.31 -3.54
N MET A 652 22.59 -5.29 -4.54
CA MET A 652 22.91 -5.54 -5.94
C MET A 652 23.67 -4.35 -6.53
N LYS A 653 25.00 -4.40 -6.45
CA LYS A 653 25.89 -3.45 -7.14
C LYS A 653 25.92 -3.71 -8.64
#